data_AF-A0A535TXG3-F1
#
_entry.id   AF-A0A535TXG3-F1
#
_cell.length_a   1.000
_cell.length_b   1.000
_cell.length_c   1.000
_cell.angle_alpha   90.00
_cell.angle_beta   90.00
_cell.angle_gamma   90.00
#
_symmetry.space_group_name_H-M   'P 1'
#
loop_
_entity.id
_entity.type
_entity.pdbx_description
1 polymer ?
#
loop_
_entity_poly.entity_id
_entity_poly.type
_entity_poly.pdbx_seq_one_letter_code
_entity_poly.pdbx_strand_id
1 'polypeptide(L)'
;RDVYTTRVTLEWSLFAGGFLLAFVYLLFNVAIALRARSGAALRAVGISRSVFRGPAGWISLVTAAIIAVILGAGAFSQWQSLALYLHATPTGTTDPVLGQDVSFYLLTLPFLHAVANWSLGLEFLAILLVGALYSWRGDSFDFRPTPRAIAHVSVLLAAFAVSLAAATWLGRFDLLSAHNSNIVWGAAYTDVNARLPLYTFQAGVGIVLAGALVANAWVRRLWLPAAAVGTWILLTIISQAYPGVVQGVSVTPNAQTYELPYIQREIAGTRAAYGLSNVSAGSFTGDQPLTAQDVQADQVTVNNLRLWDYTQLKETYQQQQTLRTYYTFNDIDIDRYNVNGQYQQLEISARELNTSNLSSAAQNWVNIHLQYTHGYGAAASPVNAADSEGLPNYVVGDLPPSGALTISQPAIYFGELTNDYVLAPSNTREFDYPKGSQDVFTNYSGQHGVPMTAANRALWSLKLSDFNLLVSGQVTDKTYMLYRRNIKDRASEIAPFLTFDHDPYLVVADGRLYWILDAYTSASSYPYSQTMPFGDNYINYIRNSVKVVVNAYDGTANFYVIDPKDPLIKAYEATFPSLFKPIDAMPQALRAHLRVPEDLFNAQVQVYATYHVSADASGAKVLFAREDVWAVPTAQNSPNSTATALTPYYVLFRLPGESTPEFLLIMPYTPLGKSNLVSWMAARSDGQHYGEYVSYQLPKDKVIFGPQQVANRINANTTISADFTLFNQAGSSVQQGNLLVVPIGNSFLYFEPIYLRAKQESSLPELKRVILADESQVAYATTLDQAIQQLVGTAPPPTGNQPPPTTYTAAQVAQIQSLIDQANQHYKAAYAALARGDFTTFATEMQTVGRILQQLQALTGTASTPPAGASPSPKASPSP
;
A
#
# COMPACT_ATOMS: atom_id res chain seq x y z
N ARG A 1 -4.86 -25.37 10.89
CA ARG A 1 -4.19 -26.68 11.13
C ARG A 1 -3.69 -27.26 9.82
N ASP A 2 -4.58 -27.50 8.86
CA ASP A 2 -4.23 -28.06 7.54
C ASP A 2 -3.06 -27.34 6.86
N VAL A 3 -3.14 -26.01 6.71
CA VAL A 3 -2.06 -25.20 6.14
C VAL A 3 -0.72 -25.42 6.83
N TYR A 4 -0.70 -25.37 8.17
CA TYR A 4 0.51 -25.59 8.96
C TYR A 4 1.08 -26.99 8.74
N THR A 5 0.25 -28.04 8.83
CA THR A 5 0.71 -29.42 8.66
C THR A 5 1.22 -29.68 7.25
N THR A 6 0.53 -29.17 6.22
CA THR A 6 0.95 -29.32 4.83
C THR A 6 2.24 -28.56 4.55
N ARG A 7 2.34 -27.29 4.97
CA ARG A 7 3.56 -26.48 4.85
C ARG A 7 4.76 -27.18 5.49
N VAL A 8 4.65 -27.52 6.78
CA VAL A 8 5.73 -28.17 7.54
C VAL A 8 6.10 -29.53 6.93
N THR A 9 5.12 -30.28 6.42
CA THR A 9 5.39 -31.55 5.74
C THR A 9 6.20 -31.34 4.47
N LEU A 10 5.84 -30.36 3.63
CA LEU A 10 6.59 -30.03 2.40
C LEU A 10 8.01 -29.54 2.72
N GLU A 11 8.13 -28.60 3.67
CA GLU A 11 9.40 -28.05 4.15
C GLU A 11 10.36 -29.15 4.63
N TRP A 12 9.90 -30.02 5.53
CA TRP A 12 10.74 -31.10 6.08
C TRP A 12 10.97 -32.24 5.09
N SER A 13 10.05 -32.49 4.16
CA SER A 13 10.27 -33.46 3.08
C SER A 13 11.38 -32.99 2.15
N LEU A 14 11.40 -31.70 1.79
CA LEU A 14 12.48 -31.10 1.01
C LEU A 14 13.80 -31.09 1.79
N PHE A 15 13.78 -30.74 3.08
CA PHE A 15 14.98 -30.81 3.92
C PHE A 15 15.55 -32.22 3.98
N ALA A 16 14.71 -33.21 4.32
CA ALA A 16 15.16 -34.59 4.49
C ALA A 16 15.62 -35.19 3.15
N GLY A 17 14.88 -34.93 2.06
CA GLY A 17 15.26 -35.34 0.71
C GLY A 17 16.58 -34.72 0.26
N GLY A 18 16.70 -33.40 0.36
CA GLY A 18 17.92 -32.67 0.02
C GLY A 18 19.11 -33.10 0.89
N PHE A 19 18.94 -33.18 2.21
CA PHE A 19 19.98 -33.66 3.12
C PHE A 19 20.44 -35.07 2.77
N LEU A 20 19.51 -36.01 2.58
CA LEU A 20 19.85 -37.41 2.30
C LEU A 20 20.58 -37.54 0.97
N LEU A 21 20.08 -36.90 -0.09
CA LEU A 21 20.70 -36.90 -1.41
C LEU A 21 22.11 -36.31 -1.36
N ALA A 22 22.28 -35.13 -0.73
CA ALA A 22 23.58 -34.49 -0.57
C ALA A 22 24.54 -35.34 0.27
N PHE A 23 24.09 -35.85 1.42
CA PHE A 23 24.93 -36.61 2.33
C PHE A 23 25.40 -37.92 1.71
N VAL A 24 24.51 -38.67 1.06
CA VAL A 24 24.88 -39.93 0.37
C VAL A 24 25.83 -39.65 -0.79
N TYR A 25 25.56 -38.62 -1.59
CA TYR A 25 26.44 -38.21 -2.67
C TYR A 25 27.84 -37.82 -2.18
N LEU A 26 27.94 -36.99 -1.14
CA LEU A 26 29.21 -36.59 -0.54
C LEU A 26 29.94 -37.77 0.10
N LEU A 27 29.22 -38.62 0.84
CA LEU A 27 29.78 -39.81 1.48
C LEU A 27 30.40 -40.76 0.44
N PHE A 28 29.70 -40.98 -0.67
CA PHE A 28 30.18 -41.80 -1.78
C PHE A 28 31.51 -41.23 -2.33
N ASN A 29 31.56 -39.94 -2.60
CA ASN A 29 32.75 -39.28 -3.13
C ASN A 29 33.91 -39.23 -2.11
N VAL A 30 33.64 -38.96 -0.83
CA VAL A 30 34.62 -39.02 0.27
C VAL A 30 35.20 -40.43 0.39
N ALA A 31 34.36 -41.47 0.31
CA ALA A 31 34.81 -42.87 0.35
C ALA A 31 35.79 -43.19 -0.79
N ILE A 32 35.49 -42.73 -2.01
CA ILE A 32 36.40 -42.87 -3.16
C ILE A 32 37.72 -42.14 -2.91
N ALA A 33 37.67 -40.89 -2.44
CA ALA A 33 38.86 -40.07 -2.18
C ALA A 33 39.79 -40.70 -1.12
N LEU A 34 39.23 -41.14 0.01
CA LEU A 34 39.99 -41.77 1.10
C LEU A 34 40.55 -43.16 0.68
N ARG A 35 39.80 -43.95 -0.09
CA ARG A 35 40.29 -45.21 -0.67
C ARG A 35 41.42 -44.99 -1.67
N ALA A 36 41.37 -43.91 -2.45
CA ALA A 36 42.43 -43.54 -3.39
C ALA A 36 43.70 -43.06 -2.65
N ARG A 37 43.55 -42.33 -1.54
CA ARG A 37 44.65 -41.80 -0.70
C ARG A 37 45.40 -42.89 0.09
N SER A 38 44.72 -43.95 0.52
CA SER A 38 45.32 -45.01 1.36
C SER A 38 46.37 -45.90 0.68
N GLY A 39 46.65 -45.73 -0.62
CA GLY A 39 47.76 -46.37 -1.34
C GLY A 39 47.65 -47.90 -1.48
N ALA A 40 48.33 -48.46 -2.48
CA ALA A 40 48.51 -49.92 -2.63
C ALA A 40 49.64 -50.46 -1.72
N ALA A 41 50.65 -49.63 -1.41
CA ALA A 41 51.84 -50.01 -0.66
C ALA A 41 51.56 -50.38 0.81
N LEU A 42 50.62 -49.70 1.49
CA LEU A 42 50.23 -50.04 2.88
C LEU A 42 49.34 -51.29 2.96
N ARG A 43 48.55 -51.56 1.90
CA ARG A 43 47.75 -52.78 1.76
C ARG A 43 48.60 -54.02 1.43
N ALA A 44 49.68 -53.84 0.67
CA ALA A 44 50.63 -54.91 0.37
C ALA A 44 51.40 -55.42 1.60
N VAL A 45 51.45 -54.62 2.68
CA VAL A 45 52.10 -54.97 3.97
C VAL A 45 51.05 -55.33 5.06
N GLY A 46 49.79 -55.60 4.68
CA GLY A 46 48.78 -56.13 5.61
C GLY A 46 48.11 -55.12 6.56
N ILE A 47 48.40 -53.81 6.44
CA ILE A 47 47.80 -52.79 7.30
C ILE A 47 46.45 -52.33 6.70
N SER A 48 45.35 -52.94 7.14
CA SER A 48 44.00 -52.48 6.82
C SER A 48 43.58 -51.32 7.73
N ARG A 49 43.93 -50.08 7.38
CA ARG A 49 43.28 -48.92 8.03
C ARG A 49 41.86 -48.81 7.50
N SER A 50 40.87 -48.86 8.40
CA SER A 50 39.47 -48.62 8.00
C SER A 50 39.35 -47.20 7.42
N VAL A 51 38.66 -47.08 6.30
CA VAL A 51 38.56 -45.83 5.51
C VAL A 51 38.07 -44.63 6.34
N PHE A 52 37.24 -44.87 7.37
CA PHE A 52 36.60 -43.80 8.16
C PHE A 52 37.12 -43.64 9.60
N ARG A 53 37.85 -44.58 10.20
CA ARG A 53 38.27 -44.47 11.63
C ARG A 53 39.52 -43.61 11.88
N GLY A 54 40.03 -42.90 10.87
CA GLY A 54 41.14 -41.94 11.04
C GLY A 54 40.64 -40.50 11.21
N PRO A 55 41.47 -39.56 11.75
CA PRO A 55 41.07 -38.16 11.93
C PRO A 55 40.55 -37.50 10.64
N ALA A 56 41.20 -37.77 9.50
CA ALA A 56 40.77 -37.26 8.21
C ALA A 56 39.41 -37.85 7.76
N GLY A 57 39.13 -39.11 8.09
CA GLY A 57 37.83 -39.74 7.79
C GLY A 57 36.71 -39.12 8.61
N TRP A 58 36.92 -38.94 9.91
CA TRP A 58 35.97 -38.26 10.80
C TRP A 58 35.73 -36.80 10.41
N ILE A 59 36.78 -36.03 10.15
CA ILE A 59 36.65 -34.64 9.71
C ILE A 59 35.86 -34.56 8.41
N SER A 60 36.15 -35.42 7.41
CA SER A 60 35.41 -35.44 6.15
C SER A 60 33.93 -35.78 6.32
N LEU A 61 33.61 -36.73 7.20
CA LEU A 61 32.23 -37.12 7.50
C LEU A 61 31.45 -35.98 8.16
N VAL A 62 32.07 -35.31 9.14
CA VAL A 62 31.47 -34.15 9.81
C VAL A 62 31.29 -33.01 8.82
N THR A 63 32.30 -32.70 7.99
CA THR A 63 32.19 -31.67 6.95
C THR A 63 31.11 -32.02 5.92
N ALA A 64 31.02 -33.28 5.47
CA ALA A 64 29.96 -33.72 4.55
C ALA A 64 28.57 -33.60 5.18
N ALA A 65 28.41 -33.93 6.47
CA ALA A 65 27.17 -33.74 7.19
C ALA A 65 26.80 -32.26 7.31
N ILE A 66 27.75 -31.37 7.63
CA ILE A 66 27.52 -29.92 7.68
C ILE A 66 27.08 -29.38 6.31
N ILE A 67 27.77 -29.76 5.23
CA ILE A 67 27.39 -29.36 3.86
C ILE A 67 25.97 -29.87 3.53
N ALA A 68 25.66 -31.12 3.86
CA ALA A 68 24.34 -31.69 3.62
C ALA A 68 23.24 -30.96 4.42
N VAL A 69 23.52 -30.53 5.67
CA VAL A 69 22.58 -29.70 6.45
C VAL A 69 22.35 -28.35 5.79
N ILE A 70 23.41 -27.69 5.30
CA ILE A 70 23.30 -26.40 4.59
C ILE A 70 22.45 -26.55 3.32
N LEU A 71 22.72 -27.58 2.52
CA LEU A 71 21.96 -27.85 1.29
C LEU A 71 20.52 -28.32 1.59
N GLY A 72 20.31 -29.07 2.66
CA GLY A 72 18.97 -29.43 3.14
C GLY A 72 18.18 -28.21 3.59
N ALA A 73 18.81 -27.27 4.30
CA ALA A 73 18.19 -26.00 4.69
C ALA A 73 17.87 -25.11 3.46
N GLY A 74 18.75 -25.13 2.44
CA GLY A 74 18.47 -24.49 1.15
C GLY A 74 17.26 -25.09 0.44
N ALA A 75 17.07 -26.41 0.49
CA ALA A 75 15.89 -27.07 -0.06
C ALA A 75 14.61 -26.81 0.77
N PHE A 76 14.72 -26.76 2.10
CA PHE A 76 13.62 -26.45 3.03
C PHE A 76 12.87 -25.16 2.65
N SER A 77 13.60 -24.12 2.23
CA SER A 77 13.01 -22.82 1.87
C SER A 77 12.25 -22.82 0.54
N GLN A 78 12.36 -23.89 -0.27
CA GLN A 78 11.77 -23.99 -1.61
C GLN A 78 10.40 -24.68 -1.63
N TRP A 79 9.74 -24.77 -0.47
CA TRP A 79 8.45 -25.46 -0.37
C TRP A 79 7.35 -24.79 -1.21
N GLN A 80 7.37 -23.46 -1.36
CA GLN A 80 6.39 -22.74 -2.17
C GLN A 80 6.55 -23.05 -3.66
N SER A 81 7.78 -23.02 -4.18
CA SER A 81 8.04 -23.38 -5.58
C SER A 81 7.71 -24.85 -5.85
N LEU A 82 7.95 -25.75 -4.90
CA LEU A 82 7.49 -27.14 -5.00
C LEU A 82 5.95 -27.24 -5.03
N ALA A 83 5.24 -26.52 -4.15
CA ALA A 83 3.78 -26.54 -4.11
C ALA A 83 3.16 -26.07 -5.44
N LEU A 84 3.68 -24.96 -5.99
CA LEU A 84 3.27 -24.45 -7.30
C LEU A 84 3.59 -25.44 -8.43
N TYR A 85 4.76 -26.08 -8.39
CA TYR A 85 5.18 -27.08 -9.38
C TYR A 85 4.29 -28.32 -9.38
N LEU A 86 3.95 -28.86 -8.19
CA LEU A 86 3.12 -30.06 -8.06
C LEU A 86 1.68 -29.84 -8.53
N HIS A 87 1.19 -28.61 -8.44
CA HIS A 87 -0.17 -28.23 -8.80
C HIS A 87 -0.21 -27.27 -9.99
N ALA A 88 0.79 -27.35 -10.87
CA ALA A 88 0.86 -26.52 -12.05
C ALA A 88 -0.32 -26.81 -13.00
N THR A 89 -1.08 -25.78 -13.36
CA THR A 89 -2.19 -25.87 -14.32
C THR A 89 -1.97 -24.90 -15.48
N PRO A 90 -2.16 -25.34 -16.75
CA PRO A 90 -2.02 -24.46 -17.91
C PRO A 90 -2.98 -23.26 -17.83
N THR A 91 -2.45 -22.08 -18.19
CA THR A 91 -3.27 -20.86 -18.34
C THR A 91 -4.02 -20.82 -19.67
N GLY A 92 -3.53 -21.56 -20.68
CA GLY A 92 -4.01 -21.49 -22.05
C GLY A 92 -3.36 -20.37 -22.88
N THR A 93 -2.46 -19.59 -22.29
CA THR A 93 -1.74 -18.51 -22.97
C THR A 93 -0.29 -18.92 -23.17
N THR A 94 0.16 -18.98 -24.42
CA THR A 94 1.52 -19.40 -24.78
C THR A 94 2.40 -18.24 -25.18
N ASP A 95 3.66 -18.26 -24.76
CA ASP A 95 4.65 -17.29 -25.20
C ASP A 95 5.01 -17.52 -26.70
N PRO A 96 5.16 -16.45 -27.51
CA PRO A 96 5.40 -16.58 -28.95
C PRO A 96 6.86 -16.89 -29.33
N VAL A 97 7.80 -16.95 -28.38
CA VAL A 97 9.24 -17.15 -28.68
C VAL A 97 9.67 -18.60 -28.46
N LEU A 98 9.27 -19.20 -27.34
CA LEU A 98 9.64 -20.54 -26.89
C LEU A 98 8.46 -21.52 -26.85
N GLY A 99 7.23 -21.03 -27.03
CA GLY A 99 6.02 -21.85 -27.16
C GLY A 99 5.58 -22.53 -25.86
N GLN A 100 6.02 -22.03 -24.71
CA GLN A 100 5.62 -22.49 -23.39
C GLN A 100 4.38 -21.74 -22.91
N ASP A 101 3.51 -22.42 -22.17
CA ASP A 101 2.40 -21.76 -21.47
C ASP A 101 2.94 -20.83 -20.37
N VAL A 102 2.26 -19.72 -20.10
CA VAL A 102 2.59 -18.80 -18.99
C VAL A 102 2.69 -19.54 -17.64
N SER A 103 1.93 -20.62 -17.45
CA SER A 103 2.01 -21.48 -16.26
C SER A 103 3.40 -22.09 -16.07
N PHE A 104 4.14 -22.35 -17.14
CA PHE A 104 5.52 -22.84 -17.03
C PHE A 104 6.38 -21.81 -16.30
N TYR A 105 6.28 -20.53 -16.69
CA TYR A 105 7.08 -19.46 -16.11
C TYR A 105 6.69 -19.15 -14.66
N LEU A 106 5.38 -19.15 -14.35
CA LEU A 106 4.89 -18.81 -13.02
C LEU A 106 4.99 -19.97 -12.02
N LEU A 107 4.70 -21.20 -12.46
CA LEU A 107 4.49 -22.34 -11.55
C LEU A 107 5.62 -23.38 -11.60
N THR A 108 6.31 -23.52 -12.73
CA THR A 108 7.28 -24.61 -12.97
C THR A 108 8.73 -24.15 -12.91
N LEU A 109 9.05 -23.08 -13.64
CA LEU A 109 10.40 -22.56 -13.82
C LEU A 109 11.10 -22.21 -12.49
N PRO A 110 10.43 -21.60 -11.49
CA PRO A 110 11.07 -21.31 -10.20
C PRO A 110 11.59 -22.56 -9.48
N PHE A 111 10.85 -23.68 -9.55
CA PHE A 111 11.28 -24.93 -8.94
C PHE A 111 12.42 -25.60 -9.71
N LEU A 112 12.39 -25.54 -11.06
CA LEU A 112 13.49 -26.04 -11.88
C LEU A 112 14.80 -25.29 -11.60
N HIS A 113 14.72 -23.97 -11.42
CA HIS A 113 15.85 -23.15 -10.98
C HIS A 113 16.33 -23.54 -9.58
N ALA A 114 15.42 -23.77 -8.65
CA ALA A 114 15.77 -24.24 -7.31
C ALA A 114 16.56 -25.56 -7.35
N VAL A 115 16.12 -26.53 -8.17
CA VAL A 115 16.80 -27.81 -8.36
C VAL A 115 18.17 -27.63 -9.02
N ALA A 116 18.27 -26.84 -10.08
CA ALA A 116 19.53 -26.59 -10.78
C ALA A 116 20.56 -25.90 -9.86
N ASN A 117 20.15 -24.86 -9.13
CA ASN A 117 20.99 -24.13 -8.19
C ASN A 117 21.43 -25.01 -7.01
N TRP A 118 20.53 -25.85 -6.50
CA TRP A 118 20.86 -26.83 -5.46
C TRP A 118 21.90 -27.84 -5.94
N SER A 119 21.75 -28.37 -7.16
CA SER A 119 22.70 -29.31 -7.77
C SER A 119 24.08 -28.68 -7.97
N LEU A 120 24.12 -27.46 -8.50
CA LEU A 120 25.36 -26.69 -8.65
C LEU A 120 26.06 -26.45 -7.31
N GLY A 121 25.30 -26.10 -6.27
CA GLY A 121 25.82 -25.93 -4.91
C GLY A 121 26.41 -27.23 -4.35
N LEU A 122 25.70 -28.35 -4.52
CA LEU A 122 26.17 -29.68 -4.11
C LEU A 122 27.49 -30.05 -4.79
N GLU A 123 27.54 -29.94 -6.11
CA GLU A 123 28.69 -30.35 -6.91
C GLU A 123 29.89 -29.44 -6.68
N PHE A 124 29.68 -28.13 -6.55
CA PHE A 124 30.73 -27.18 -6.20
C PHE A 124 31.35 -27.51 -4.83
N LEU A 125 30.53 -27.70 -3.80
CA LEU A 125 31.01 -28.05 -2.47
C LEU A 125 31.66 -29.44 -2.42
N ALA A 126 31.15 -30.40 -3.20
CA ALA A 126 31.77 -31.71 -3.36
C ALA A 126 33.16 -31.62 -4.00
N ILE A 127 33.34 -30.81 -5.05
CA ILE A 127 34.63 -30.56 -5.70
C ILE A 127 35.61 -29.93 -4.70
N LEU A 128 35.19 -28.94 -3.91
CA LEU A 128 36.04 -28.32 -2.90
C LEU A 128 36.44 -29.31 -1.80
N LEU A 129 35.49 -30.07 -1.26
CA LEU A 129 35.75 -31.07 -0.23
C LEU A 129 36.72 -32.15 -0.72
N VAL A 130 36.44 -32.73 -1.89
CA VAL A 130 37.28 -33.80 -2.48
C VAL A 130 38.65 -33.26 -2.90
N GLY A 131 38.71 -32.06 -3.46
CA GLY A 131 39.96 -31.36 -3.78
C GLY A 131 40.82 -31.13 -2.54
N ALA A 132 40.23 -30.60 -1.47
CA ALA A 132 40.92 -30.42 -0.19
C ALA A 132 41.42 -31.76 0.38
N LEU A 133 40.64 -32.83 0.27
CA LEU A 133 41.06 -34.16 0.74
C LEU A 133 42.23 -34.75 -0.03
N TYR A 134 42.32 -34.49 -1.33
CA TYR A 134 43.47 -34.90 -2.14
C TYR A 134 44.71 -34.04 -1.89
N SER A 135 44.52 -32.76 -1.58
CA SER A 135 45.62 -31.84 -1.28
C SER A 135 46.16 -32.01 0.14
N TRP A 136 45.34 -32.48 1.08
CA TRP A 136 45.75 -32.62 2.48
C TRP A 136 46.66 -33.84 2.72
N ARG A 137 47.87 -33.60 3.23
CA ARG A 137 48.88 -34.62 3.55
C ARG A 137 49.03 -34.92 5.05
N GLY A 138 48.26 -34.25 5.91
CA GLY A 138 48.31 -34.37 7.37
C GLY A 138 48.75 -33.06 8.00
N ASP A 139 50.03 -32.74 7.84
CA ASP A 139 50.69 -31.52 8.33
C ASP A 139 50.75 -30.39 7.28
N SER A 140 50.50 -30.71 6.00
CA SER A 140 50.67 -29.79 4.87
C SER A 140 49.59 -29.97 3.79
N PHE A 141 49.46 -28.96 2.93
CA PHE A 141 48.65 -29.01 1.71
C PHE A 141 49.57 -29.01 0.47
N ASP A 142 49.42 -30.00 -0.40
CA ASP A 142 50.17 -30.14 -1.67
C ASP A 142 49.20 -30.24 -2.86
N PHE A 143 49.25 -29.26 -3.76
CA PHE A 143 48.34 -29.13 -4.91
C PHE A 143 48.77 -29.92 -6.16
N ARG A 144 49.51 -31.02 -5.99
CA ARG A 144 49.92 -31.91 -7.09
C ARG A 144 49.01 -33.15 -7.15
N PRO A 145 47.92 -33.15 -7.94
CA PRO A 145 46.94 -34.23 -7.93
C PRO A 145 47.52 -35.51 -8.56
N THR A 146 47.30 -36.65 -7.92
CA THR A 146 47.64 -37.97 -8.48
C THR A 146 46.75 -38.31 -9.69
N PRO A 147 47.14 -39.23 -10.59
CA PRO A 147 46.28 -39.61 -11.73
C PRO A 147 44.88 -40.10 -11.33
N ARG A 148 44.74 -40.76 -10.17
CA ARG A 148 43.43 -41.17 -9.63
C ARG A 148 42.62 -39.99 -9.09
N ALA A 149 43.28 -39.00 -8.48
CA ALA A 149 42.64 -37.76 -8.07
C ALA A 149 42.14 -36.95 -9.28
N ILE A 150 42.96 -36.86 -10.34
CA ILE A 150 42.57 -36.24 -11.62
C ILE A 150 41.33 -36.93 -12.18
N ALA A 151 41.29 -38.27 -12.22
CA ALA A 151 40.13 -39.03 -12.71
C ALA A 151 38.86 -38.69 -11.91
N HIS A 152 38.92 -38.74 -10.58
CA HIS A 152 37.77 -38.52 -9.72
C HIS A 152 37.27 -37.07 -9.79
N VAL A 153 38.16 -36.09 -9.72
CA VAL A 153 37.80 -34.67 -9.87
C VAL A 153 37.27 -34.39 -11.27
N SER A 154 37.75 -35.07 -12.32
CA SER A 154 37.18 -34.93 -13.67
C SER A 154 35.73 -35.41 -13.74
N VAL A 155 35.39 -36.52 -13.06
CA VAL A 155 34.00 -37.01 -13.00
C VAL A 155 33.10 -36.04 -12.23
N LEU A 156 33.58 -35.48 -11.12
CA LEU A 156 32.85 -34.44 -10.37
C LEU A 156 32.64 -33.16 -11.20
N LEU A 157 33.67 -32.73 -11.93
CA LEU A 157 33.55 -31.60 -12.86
C LEU A 157 32.62 -31.92 -14.04
N ALA A 158 32.51 -33.18 -14.45
CA ALA A 158 31.56 -33.59 -15.49
C ALA A 158 30.12 -33.47 -14.99
N ALA A 159 29.84 -33.92 -13.76
CA ALA A 159 28.53 -33.72 -13.12
C ALA A 159 28.20 -32.22 -13.01
N PHE A 160 29.17 -31.43 -12.51
CA PHE A 160 29.07 -29.97 -12.48
C PHE A 160 28.77 -29.36 -13.86
N ALA A 161 29.45 -29.81 -14.91
CA ALA A 161 29.20 -29.33 -16.27
C ALA A 161 27.79 -29.71 -16.79
N VAL A 162 27.21 -30.84 -16.37
CA VAL A 162 25.82 -31.20 -16.69
C VAL A 162 24.84 -30.29 -15.98
N SER A 163 24.98 -30.08 -14.67
CA SER A 163 24.11 -29.15 -13.92
C SER A 163 24.23 -27.73 -14.46
N LEU A 164 25.43 -27.31 -14.86
CA LEU A 164 25.68 -26.00 -15.45
C LEU A 164 25.09 -25.87 -16.85
N ALA A 165 25.14 -26.93 -17.67
CA ALA A 165 24.44 -27.00 -18.94
C ALA A 165 22.92 -26.90 -18.77
N ALA A 166 22.36 -27.61 -17.78
CA ALA A 166 20.93 -27.54 -17.44
C ALA A 166 20.53 -26.13 -16.97
N ALA A 167 21.31 -25.51 -16.09
CA ALA A 167 21.08 -24.13 -15.66
C ALA A 167 21.14 -23.13 -16.82
N THR A 168 22.11 -23.31 -17.74
CA THR A 168 22.23 -22.48 -18.95
C THR A 168 21.04 -22.68 -19.89
N TRP A 169 20.52 -23.91 -19.98
CA TRP A 169 19.31 -24.19 -20.73
C TRP A 169 18.07 -23.50 -20.13
N LEU A 170 17.93 -23.54 -18.80
CA LEU A 170 16.85 -22.84 -18.11
C LEU A 170 16.94 -21.31 -18.26
N GLY A 171 18.17 -20.77 -18.29
CA GLY A 171 18.43 -19.33 -18.52
C GLY A 171 17.85 -18.79 -19.84
N ARG A 172 17.49 -19.66 -20.79
CA ARG A 172 16.77 -19.27 -22.01
C ARG A 172 15.38 -18.71 -21.72
N PHE A 173 14.70 -19.25 -20.72
CA PHE A 173 13.35 -18.83 -20.34
C PHE A 173 13.37 -17.52 -19.57
N ASP A 174 14.42 -17.28 -18.77
CA ASP A 174 14.60 -16.04 -18.00
C ASP A 174 14.73 -14.80 -18.89
N LEU A 175 15.21 -14.97 -20.13
CA LEU A 175 15.28 -13.88 -21.11
C LEU A 175 13.92 -13.22 -21.35
N LEU A 176 12.82 -13.95 -21.18
CA LEU A 176 11.49 -13.43 -21.46
C LEU A 176 10.98 -12.52 -20.35
N SER A 177 11.50 -12.58 -19.12
CA SER A 177 11.17 -11.66 -18.02
C SER A 177 12.32 -10.69 -17.69
N ALA A 178 13.42 -10.75 -18.44
CA ALA A 178 14.60 -9.90 -18.23
C ALA A 178 14.42 -8.47 -18.79
N HIS A 179 15.30 -7.55 -18.41
CA HIS A 179 15.41 -6.21 -18.99
C HIS A 179 16.83 -5.96 -19.48
N ASN A 180 17.27 -6.77 -20.46
CA ASN A 180 18.63 -6.70 -21.00
C ASN A 180 18.82 -5.54 -22.01
N SER A 181 17.72 -4.99 -22.52
CA SER A 181 17.65 -3.80 -23.36
C SER A 181 17.13 -2.63 -22.52
N ASN A 182 17.64 -1.42 -22.76
CA ASN A 182 17.12 -0.21 -22.10
C ASN A 182 15.74 0.23 -22.65
N ILE A 183 15.25 -0.44 -23.69
CA ILE A 183 14.04 -0.07 -24.42
C ILE A 183 12.88 -1.04 -24.12
N VAL A 184 13.17 -2.33 -23.94
CA VAL A 184 12.17 -3.40 -23.91
C VAL A 184 12.21 -4.17 -22.59
N TRP A 185 11.07 -4.34 -21.93
CA TRP A 185 10.86 -5.34 -20.87
C TRP A 185 10.51 -6.72 -21.47
N GLY A 186 11.32 -7.72 -21.13
CA GLY A 186 11.33 -9.05 -21.71
C GLY A 186 12.38 -9.22 -22.81
N ALA A 187 12.26 -10.32 -23.57
CA ALA A 187 13.26 -10.67 -24.58
C ALA A 187 13.21 -9.70 -25.77
N ALA A 188 14.22 -8.85 -25.90
CA ALA A 188 14.40 -7.91 -27.00
C ALA A 188 14.91 -8.60 -28.28
N TYR A 189 15.09 -7.85 -29.38
CA TYR A 189 15.62 -8.40 -30.63
C TYR A 189 16.95 -9.14 -30.44
N THR A 190 17.89 -8.53 -29.72
CA THR A 190 19.21 -9.12 -29.45
C THR A 190 19.10 -10.38 -28.59
N ASP A 191 18.15 -10.43 -27.66
CA ASP A 191 17.97 -11.61 -26.81
C ASP A 191 17.49 -12.80 -27.64
N VAL A 192 16.50 -12.59 -28.52
CA VAL A 192 15.94 -13.66 -29.35
C VAL A 192 16.89 -14.12 -30.45
N ASN A 193 17.59 -13.18 -31.10
CA ASN A 193 18.40 -13.51 -32.29
C ASN A 193 19.88 -13.79 -31.98
N ALA A 194 20.39 -13.39 -30.81
CA ALA A 194 21.79 -13.61 -30.41
C ALA A 194 21.93 -14.39 -29.10
N ARG A 195 21.33 -13.92 -27.99
CA ARG A 195 21.51 -14.58 -26.68
C ARG A 195 20.91 -15.98 -26.64
N LEU A 196 19.69 -16.13 -27.12
CA LEU A 196 18.94 -17.39 -27.06
C LEU A 196 19.64 -18.52 -27.85
N PRO A 197 20.07 -18.33 -29.11
CA PRO A 197 20.88 -19.33 -29.82
C PRO A 197 22.19 -19.64 -29.10
N LEU A 198 22.83 -18.63 -28.51
CA LEU A 198 24.11 -18.79 -27.82
C LEU A 198 23.99 -19.57 -26.51
N TYR A 199 22.94 -19.34 -25.72
CA TYR A 199 22.64 -20.18 -24.54
C TYR A 199 22.32 -21.62 -24.94
N THR A 200 21.59 -21.81 -26.05
CA THR A 200 21.30 -23.13 -26.61
C THR A 200 22.60 -23.86 -26.98
N PHE A 201 23.50 -23.16 -27.69
CA PHE A 201 24.81 -23.69 -28.08
C PHE A 201 25.69 -23.98 -26.87
N GLN A 202 25.78 -23.04 -25.92
CA GLN A 202 26.60 -23.16 -24.72
C GLN A 202 26.13 -24.33 -23.83
N ALA A 203 24.83 -24.54 -23.67
CA ALA A 203 24.29 -25.71 -22.99
C ALA A 203 24.72 -27.02 -23.68
N GLY A 204 24.64 -27.08 -25.02
CA GLY A 204 25.12 -28.23 -25.80
C GLY A 204 26.63 -28.49 -25.61
N VAL A 205 27.46 -27.44 -25.63
CA VAL A 205 28.90 -27.56 -25.37
C VAL A 205 29.17 -28.05 -23.95
N GLY A 206 28.39 -27.60 -22.95
CA GLY A 206 28.50 -28.09 -21.58
C GLY A 206 28.37 -29.62 -21.48
N ILE A 207 27.42 -30.21 -22.21
CA ILE A 207 27.26 -31.67 -22.30
C ILE A 207 28.46 -32.35 -22.97
N VAL A 208 28.99 -31.75 -24.04
CA VAL A 208 30.20 -32.27 -24.72
C VAL A 208 31.42 -32.22 -23.78
N LEU A 209 31.60 -31.13 -23.05
CA LEU A 209 32.65 -30.98 -22.06
C LEU A 209 32.50 -31.99 -20.92
N ALA A 210 31.27 -32.22 -20.44
CA ALA A 210 30.99 -33.26 -19.46
C ALA A 210 31.41 -34.65 -19.99
N GLY A 211 31.07 -34.98 -21.24
CA GLY A 211 31.52 -36.22 -21.89
C GLY A 211 33.05 -36.35 -21.98
N ALA A 212 33.73 -35.27 -22.35
CA ALA A 212 35.20 -35.24 -22.40
C ALA A 212 35.85 -35.40 -21.01
N LEU A 213 35.24 -34.82 -19.97
CA LEU A 213 35.67 -34.94 -18.58
C LEU A 213 35.46 -36.36 -18.04
N VAL A 214 34.34 -37.02 -18.39
CA VAL A 214 34.14 -38.45 -18.11
C VAL A 214 35.20 -39.28 -18.82
N ALA A 215 35.47 -39.02 -20.11
CA ALA A 215 36.55 -39.69 -20.86
C ALA A 215 37.94 -39.49 -20.21
N ASN A 216 38.17 -38.35 -19.55
CA ASN A 216 39.41 -38.10 -18.82
C ASN A 216 39.57 -38.99 -17.56
N ALA A 217 38.53 -39.70 -17.09
CA ALA A 217 38.68 -40.69 -16.02
C ALA A 217 39.64 -41.84 -16.40
N TRP A 218 39.73 -42.15 -17.70
CA TRP A 218 40.67 -43.14 -18.25
C TRP A 218 42.01 -42.51 -18.66
N VAL A 219 42.00 -41.31 -19.25
CA VAL A 219 43.21 -40.64 -19.78
C VAL A 219 44.04 -39.95 -18.69
N ARG A 220 43.38 -39.38 -17.67
CA ARG A 220 43.96 -38.85 -16.42
C ARG A 220 44.97 -37.73 -16.60
N ARG A 221 44.71 -36.80 -17.52
CA ARG A 221 45.56 -35.63 -17.78
C ARG A 221 44.94 -34.37 -17.17
N LEU A 222 45.75 -33.58 -16.45
CA LEU A 222 45.29 -32.36 -15.77
C LEU A 222 44.89 -31.24 -16.72
N TRP A 223 45.48 -31.19 -17.92
CA TRP A 223 45.18 -30.14 -18.89
C TRP A 223 43.76 -30.25 -19.47
N LEU A 224 43.13 -31.43 -19.46
CA LEU A 224 41.77 -31.64 -19.98
C LEU A 224 40.71 -30.94 -19.10
N PRO A 225 40.69 -31.11 -17.77
CA PRO A 225 39.84 -30.30 -16.89
C PRO A 225 40.12 -28.81 -16.96
N ALA A 226 41.39 -28.42 -17.02
CA ALA A 226 41.76 -27.01 -17.18
C ALA A 226 41.23 -26.43 -18.51
N ALA A 227 41.32 -27.19 -19.60
CA ALA A 227 40.80 -26.81 -20.91
C ALA A 227 39.27 -26.74 -20.91
N ALA A 228 38.58 -27.67 -20.24
CA ALA A 228 37.12 -27.63 -20.12
C ALA A 228 36.65 -26.39 -19.37
N VAL A 229 37.25 -26.09 -18.22
CA VAL A 229 36.96 -24.86 -17.45
C VAL A 229 37.30 -23.61 -18.27
N GLY A 230 38.47 -23.56 -18.90
CA GLY A 230 38.87 -22.45 -19.75
C GLY A 230 37.94 -22.23 -20.95
N THR A 231 37.49 -23.30 -21.58
CA THR A 231 36.51 -23.26 -22.69
C THR A 231 35.18 -22.72 -22.21
N TRP A 232 34.69 -23.19 -21.05
CA TRP A 232 33.44 -22.70 -20.47
C TRP A 232 33.51 -21.20 -20.13
N ILE A 233 34.60 -20.75 -19.51
CA ILE A 233 34.84 -19.34 -19.20
C ILE A 233 34.89 -18.52 -20.49
N LEU A 234 35.62 -18.97 -21.50
CA LEU A 234 35.69 -18.30 -22.80
C LEU A 234 34.31 -18.17 -23.45
N LEU A 235 33.51 -19.24 -23.44
CA LEU A 235 32.13 -19.21 -23.96
C LEU A 235 31.27 -18.25 -23.16
N THR A 236 31.40 -18.20 -21.84
CA THR A 236 30.65 -17.26 -21.00
C THR A 236 31.00 -15.81 -21.32
N ILE A 237 32.27 -15.51 -21.59
CA ILE A 237 32.71 -14.18 -22.05
C ILE A 237 32.11 -13.86 -23.42
N ILE A 238 32.14 -14.81 -24.36
CA ILE A 238 31.52 -14.66 -25.69
C ILE A 238 30.01 -14.43 -25.56
N SER A 239 29.34 -15.13 -24.64
CA SER A 239 27.92 -15.00 -24.32
C SER A 239 27.51 -13.62 -23.83
N GLN A 240 28.45 -12.82 -23.34
CA GLN A 240 28.21 -11.42 -23.00
C GLN A 240 28.68 -10.45 -24.09
N ALA A 241 29.81 -10.73 -24.75
CA ALA A 241 30.37 -9.84 -25.76
C ALA A 241 29.58 -9.84 -27.08
N TYR A 242 29.21 -11.02 -27.61
CA TYR A 242 28.55 -11.13 -28.91
C TYR A 242 27.19 -10.41 -28.98
N PRO A 243 26.28 -10.59 -28.00
CA PRO A 243 25.03 -9.82 -27.96
C PRO A 243 25.27 -8.30 -27.89
N GLY A 244 26.29 -7.85 -27.15
CA GLY A 244 26.65 -6.43 -27.09
C GLY A 244 27.05 -5.85 -28.46
N VAL A 245 27.76 -6.63 -29.28
CA VAL A 245 28.09 -6.24 -30.66
C VAL A 245 26.84 -6.17 -31.54
N VAL A 246 25.96 -7.18 -31.47
CA VAL A 246 24.70 -7.18 -32.22
C VAL A 246 23.82 -5.98 -31.84
N GLN A 247 23.71 -5.71 -30.53
CA GLN A 247 22.99 -4.55 -30.01
C GLN A 247 23.58 -3.25 -30.56
N GLY A 248 24.88 -3.04 -30.41
CA GLY A 248 25.52 -1.77 -30.78
C GLY A 248 25.59 -1.51 -32.29
N VAL A 249 25.80 -2.55 -33.10
CA VAL A 249 26.05 -2.40 -34.55
C VAL A 249 24.77 -2.56 -35.38
N SER A 250 23.85 -3.45 -34.98
CA SER A 250 22.64 -3.74 -35.78
C SER A 250 21.38 -3.12 -35.19
N VAL A 251 21.16 -3.33 -33.88
CA VAL A 251 19.87 -2.99 -33.24
C VAL A 251 19.77 -1.51 -32.91
N THR A 252 20.67 -0.95 -32.11
CA THR A 252 20.59 0.45 -31.67
C THR A 252 20.46 1.45 -32.83
N PRO A 253 21.20 1.33 -33.96
CA PRO A 253 21.02 2.23 -35.10
C PRO A 253 19.67 2.08 -35.82
N ASN A 254 19.01 0.94 -35.69
CA ASN A 254 17.75 0.61 -36.37
C ASN A 254 16.65 0.19 -35.35
N ALA A 255 16.70 0.72 -34.12
CA ALA A 255 15.93 0.19 -33.00
C ALA A 255 14.43 0.23 -33.25
N GLN A 256 13.95 1.29 -33.93
CA GLN A 256 12.55 1.42 -34.31
C GLN A 256 12.07 0.29 -35.25
N THR A 257 12.94 -0.31 -36.07
CA THR A 257 12.52 -1.44 -36.91
C THR A 257 12.62 -2.76 -36.17
N TYR A 258 13.72 -2.98 -35.45
CA TYR A 258 14.01 -4.26 -34.82
C TYR A 258 13.25 -4.50 -33.52
N GLU A 259 12.97 -3.46 -32.72
CA GLU A 259 12.39 -3.64 -31.38
C GLU A 259 10.85 -3.62 -31.36
N LEU A 260 10.17 -3.07 -32.38
CA LEU A 260 8.71 -2.92 -32.38
C LEU A 260 7.92 -4.21 -32.09
N PRO A 261 8.25 -5.39 -32.68
CA PRO A 261 7.53 -6.62 -32.37
C PRO A 261 7.69 -7.06 -30.90
N TYR A 262 8.80 -6.70 -30.26
CA TYR A 262 9.07 -7.04 -28.86
C TYR A 262 8.38 -6.05 -27.92
N ILE A 263 8.31 -4.77 -28.29
CA ILE A 263 7.51 -3.75 -27.59
C ILE A 263 6.01 -4.09 -27.65
N GLN A 264 5.50 -4.64 -28.76
CA GLN A 264 4.11 -5.14 -28.82
C GLN A 264 3.85 -6.23 -27.78
N ARG A 265 4.79 -7.19 -27.66
CA ARG A 265 4.70 -8.27 -26.66
C ARG A 265 4.81 -7.74 -25.25
N GLU A 266 5.66 -6.74 -25.04
CA GLU A 266 5.80 -6.04 -23.76
C GLU A 266 4.51 -5.33 -23.33
N ILE A 267 3.85 -4.61 -24.25
CA ILE A 267 2.55 -3.98 -23.97
C ILE A 267 1.51 -5.05 -23.62
N ALA A 268 1.41 -6.10 -24.44
CA ALA A 268 0.45 -7.18 -24.21
C ALA A 268 0.72 -7.93 -22.88
N GLY A 269 1.99 -8.28 -22.64
CA GLY A 269 2.46 -9.03 -21.49
C GLY A 269 2.30 -8.24 -20.19
N THR A 270 2.74 -6.98 -20.18
CA THR A 270 2.57 -6.08 -19.03
C THR A 270 1.09 -5.86 -18.73
N ARG A 271 0.27 -5.50 -19.72
CA ARG A 271 -1.18 -5.31 -19.48
C ARG A 271 -1.84 -6.58 -18.98
N ALA A 272 -1.50 -7.75 -19.53
CA ALA A 272 -2.02 -9.02 -19.05
C ALA A 272 -1.57 -9.29 -17.60
N ALA A 273 -0.29 -9.12 -17.28
CA ALA A 273 0.26 -9.47 -15.98
C ALA A 273 -0.25 -8.60 -14.82
N TYR A 274 -0.69 -7.37 -15.09
CA TYR A 274 -1.30 -6.47 -14.10
C TYR A 274 -2.84 -6.37 -14.19
N GLY A 275 -3.50 -7.20 -15.01
CA GLY A 275 -4.97 -7.22 -15.11
C GLY A 275 -5.58 -6.05 -15.90
N LEU A 276 -4.80 -5.43 -16.79
CA LEU A 276 -5.14 -4.23 -17.56
C LEU A 276 -5.45 -4.52 -19.04
N SER A 277 -5.57 -5.79 -19.44
CA SER A 277 -5.93 -6.15 -20.82
C SER A 277 -7.31 -5.66 -21.23
N ASN A 278 -8.26 -5.61 -20.29
CA ASN A 278 -9.66 -5.30 -20.54
C ASN A 278 -10.09 -3.91 -20.03
N VAL A 279 -9.16 -2.95 -19.94
CA VAL A 279 -9.52 -1.56 -19.62
C VAL A 279 -10.33 -0.99 -20.77
N SER A 280 -11.61 -0.69 -20.54
CA SER A 280 -12.46 -0.06 -21.56
C SER A 280 -12.08 1.40 -21.72
N ALA A 281 -11.94 1.86 -22.96
CA ALA A 281 -11.64 3.26 -23.26
C ALA A 281 -12.93 4.03 -23.61
N GLY A 282 -13.17 5.13 -22.92
CA GLY A 282 -14.23 6.10 -23.21
C GLY A 282 -13.65 7.46 -23.59
N SER A 283 -14.46 8.30 -24.24
CA SER A 283 -14.13 9.71 -24.43
C SER A 283 -14.89 10.55 -23.41
N PHE A 284 -14.24 11.54 -22.81
CA PHE A 284 -14.86 12.51 -21.92
C PHE A 284 -14.33 13.90 -22.28
N THR A 285 -15.19 14.89 -22.50
CA THR A 285 -14.71 16.21 -22.95
C THR A 285 -14.13 17.02 -21.81
N GLY A 286 -14.89 17.14 -20.70
CA GLY A 286 -14.44 17.80 -19.47
C GLY A 286 -14.15 19.29 -19.60
N ASP A 287 -14.48 19.92 -20.73
CA ASP A 287 -14.07 21.29 -21.09
C ASP A 287 -15.17 22.34 -20.89
N GLN A 288 -16.36 21.91 -20.46
CA GLN A 288 -17.51 22.79 -20.24
C GLN A 288 -17.61 23.19 -18.77
N PRO A 289 -18.12 24.40 -18.45
CA PRO A 289 -18.46 24.76 -17.09
C PRO A 289 -19.64 23.92 -16.58
N LEU A 290 -19.70 23.72 -15.27
CA LEU A 290 -20.77 22.94 -14.64
C LEU A 290 -22.08 23.73 -14.64
N THR A 291 -23.19 23.10 -15.05
CA THR A 291 -24.51 23.74 -15.06
C THR A 291 -25.40 23.27 -13.91
N ALA A 292 -26.43 24.06 -13.59
CA ALA A 292 -27.43 23.67 -12.59
C ALA A 292 -28.18 22.39 -13.00
N GLN A 293 -28.34 22.14 -14.30
CA GLN A 293 -28.97 20.92 -14.81
C GLN A 293 -28.08 19.69 -14.56
N ASP A 294 -26.76 19.82 -14.73
CA ASP A 294 -25.82 18.72 -14.47
C ASP A 294 -25.86 18.30 -12.99
N VAL A 295 -25.83 19.29 -12.10
CA VAL A 295 -25.96 19.08 -10.64
C VAL A 295 -27.29 18.41 -10.30
N GLN A 296 -28.40 18.85 -10.88
CA GLN A 296 -29.73 18.25 -10.64
C GLN A 296 -29.84 16.82 -11.19
N ALA A 297 -29.20 16.53 -12.32
CA ALA A 297 -29.19 15.21 -12.92
C ALA A 297 -28.33 14.20 -12.12
N ASP A 298 -27.35 14.69 -11.35
CA ASP A 298 -26.40 13.85 -10.62
C ASP A 298 -26.31 14.16 -9.12
N GLN A 299 -27.48 14.25 -8.48
CA GLN A 299 -27.61 14.48 -7.05
C GLN A 299 -26.92 13.42 -6.20
N VAL A 300 -26.78 12.17 -6.68
CA VAL A 300 -26.08 11.13 -5.92
C VAL A 300 -24.62 11.52 -5.73
N THR A 301 -23.93 11.91 -6.79
CA THR A 301 -22.53 12.35 -6.76
C THR A 301 -22.34 13.54 -5.84
N VAL A 302 -23.20 14.55 -6.00
CA VAL A 302 -23.16 15.79 -5.20
C VAL A 302 -23.38 15.50 -3.72
N ASN A 303 -24.36 14.66 -3.38
CA ASN A 303 -24.67 14.28 -2.01
C ASN A 303 -23.65 13.30 -1.40
N ASN A 304 -22.63 12.89 -2.16
CA ASN A 304 -21.56 12.04 -1.66
C ASN A 304 -20.17 12.67 -1.84
N LEU A 305 -20.12 13.98 -2.10
CA LEU A 305 -18.87 14.74 -2.03
C LEU A 305 -18.36 14.74 -0.59
N ARG A 306 -17.14 14.24 -0.41
CA ARG A 306 -16.56 13.97 0.88
C ARG A 306 -16.05 15.24 1.56
N LEU A 307 -16.86 15.84 2.42
CA LEU A 307 -16.53 17.01 3.24
C LEU A 307 -15.40 16.78 4.23
N TRP A 308 -15.13 15.52 4.59
CA TRP A 308 -14.17 15.13 5.60
C TRP A 308 -12.94 14.48 4.98
N ASP A 309 -11.76 14.94 5.34
CA ASP A 309 -10.53 14.22 5.03
C ASP A 309 -10.23 13.25 6.17
N TYR A 310 -9.76 12.04 5.84
CA TYR A 310 -9.51 10.97 6.80
C TYR A 310 -8.56 11.41 7.92
N THR A 311 -7.59 12.28 7.64
CA THR A 311 -6.63 12.74 8.64
C THR A 311 -7.30 13.61 9.70
N GLN A 312 -8.09 14.59 9.25
CA GLN A 312 -8.82 15.50 10.13
C GLN A 312 -9.94 14.79 10.87
N LEU A 313 -10.67 13.90 10.19
CA LEU A 313 -11.78 13.17 10.79
C LEU A 313 -11.30 12.24 11.91
N LYS A 314 -10.16 11.56 11.72
CA LYS A 314 -9.54 10.72 12.76
C LYS A 314 -9.27 11.50 14.04
N GLU A 315 -8.72 12.72 13.93
CA GLU A 315 -8.50 13.59 15.11
C GLU A 315 -9.82 13.93 15.81
N THR A 316 -10.87 14.22 15.02
CA THR A 316 -12.19 14.55 15.55
C THR A 316 -12.85 13.37 16.25
N TYR A 317 -12.80 12.18 15.65
CA TYR A 317 -13.26 10.94 16.28
C TYR A 317 -12.48 10.67 17.56
N GLN A 318 -11.15 10.84 17.53
CA GLN A 318 -10.32 10.64 18.71
C GLN A 318 -10.76 11.53 19.88
N GLN A 319 -11.08 12.80 19.65
CA GLN A 319 -11.45 13.69 20.75
C GLN A 319 -12.93 13.57 21.17
N GLN A 320 -13.86 13.38 20.23
CA GLN A 320 -15.30 13.35 20.54
C GLN A 320 -15.78 11.96 20.98
N GLN A 321 -15.23 10.90 20.38
CA GLN A 321 -15.76 9.54 20.49
C GLN A 321 -14.92 8.64 21.42
N THR A 322 -13.80 9.14 21.96
CA THR A 322 -13.03 8.44 22.99
C THR A 322 -13.29 9.05 24.36
N LEU A 323 -14.17 8.42 25.14
CA LEU A 323 -14.48 8.85 26.52
C LEU A 323 -13.34 8.52 27.52
N ARG A 324 -12.35 7.76 27.07
CA ARG A 324 -11.24 7.21 27.86
C ARG A 324 -9.99 7.13 26.98
N THR A 325 -8.82 7.41 27.57
CA THR A 325 -7.53 7.53 26.86
C THR A 325 -7.05 6.26 26.18
N TYR A 326 -7.50 5.10 26.65
CA TYR A 326 -7.12 3.79 26.10
C TYR A 326 -7.94 3.36 24.89
N TYR A 327 -9.05 4.04 24.58
CA TYR A 327 -9.73 3.85 23.31
C TYR A 327 -9.13 4.77 22.26
N THR A 328 -8.91 4.23 21.06
CA THR A 328 -8.32 4.96 19.95
C THR A 328 -8.93 4.52 18.63
N PHE A 329 -8.89 5.41 17.65
CA PHE A 329 -9.21 5.10 16.27
C PHE A 329 -7.91 4.99 15.48
N ASN A 330 -7.70 3.89 14.75
CA ASN A 330 -6.46 3.63 14.03
C ASN A 330 -6.38 4.44 12.72
N ASP A 331 -7.46 4.43 11.95
CA ASP A 331 -7.61 5.02 10.63
C ASP A 331 -9.10 5.37 10.37
N ILE A 332 -9.43 5.79 9.16
CA ILE A 332 -10.80 6.05 8.70
C ILE A 332 -11.01 5.30 7.39
N ASP A 333 -11.97 4.40 7.39
CA ASP A 333 -12.41 3.66 6.22
C ASP A 333 -13.52 4.37 5.47
N ILE A 334 -13.49 4.23 4.14
CA ILE A 334 -14.58 4.66 3.27
C ILE A 334 -15.33 3.44 2.76
N ASP A 335 -16.65 3.48 2.91
CA ASP A 335 -17.55 2.44 2.43
C ASP A 335 -18.95 3.02 2.18
N ARG A 336 -19.87 2.23 1.64
CA ARG A 336 -21.24 2.64 1.29
C ARG A 336 -22.27 1.78 2.01
N TYR A 337 -23.31 2.45 2.50
CA TYR A 337 -24.38 1.85 3.28
C TYR A 337 -25.74 2.37 2.83
N ASN A 338 -26.77 1.55 3.05
CA ASN A 338 -28.15 2.00 2.99
C ASN A 338 -28.59 2.41 4.41
N VAL A 339 -28.49 3.70 4.71
CA VAL A 339 -28.91 4.25 6.02
C VAL A 339 -30.20 5.03 5.84
N ASN A 340 -31.25 4.67 6.59
CA ASN A 340 -32.58 5.29 6.50
C ASN A 340 -33.17 5.29 5.07
N GLY A 341 -32.87 4.24 4.28
CA GLY A 341 -33.34 4.10 2.90
C GLY A 341 -32.58 4.95 1.87
N GLN A 342 -31.52 5.64 2.29
CA GLN A 342 -30.62 6.39 1.39
C GLN A 342 -29.31 5.62 1.20
N TYR A 343 -28.96 5.35 -0.06
CA TYR A 343 -27.66 4.79 -0.42
C TYR A 343 -26.64 5.92 -0.40
N GLN A 344 -25.71 5.85 0.55
CA GLN A 344 -24.74 6.91 0.78
C GLN A 344 -23.40 6.36 1.25
N GLN A 345 -22.36 7.13 1.02
CA GLN A 345 -21.00 6.86 1.46
C GLN A 345 -20.85 7.29 2.93
N LEU A 346 -20.23 6.44 3.72
CA LEU A 346 -19.87 6.69 5.12
C LEU A 346 -18.35 6.65 5.27
N GLU A 347 -17.89 7.45 6.22
CA GLU A 347 -16.60 7.26 6.89
C GLU A 347 -16.83 6.45 8.16
N ILE A 348 -16.06 5.39 8.38
CA ILE A 348 -16.20 4.51 9.53
C ILE A 348 -14.85 4.20 10.14
N SER A 349 -14.81 4.02 11.45
CA SER A 349 -13.59 3.60 12.14
C SER A 349 -13.89 2.77 13.38
N ALA A 350 -13.06 1.75 13.60
CA ALA A 350 -13.12 0.89 14.77
C ALA A 350 -12.63 1.61 16.02
N ARG A 351 -13.40 1.55 17.10
CA ARG A 351 -12.93 2.01 18.41
C ARG A 351 -12.11 0.91 19.07
N GLU A 352 -10.83 0.87 18.76
CA GLU A 352 -9.91 -0.14 19.26
C GLU A 352 -9.32 0.21 20.63
N LEU A 353 -8.83 -0.82 21.34
CA LEU A 353 -8.14 -0.67 22.61
C LEU A 353 -6.63 -0.63 22.39
N ASN A 354 -5.98 0.42 22.90
CA ASN A 354 -4.53 0.51 22.95
C ASN A 354 -4.03 0.56 24.41
N THR A 355 -3.42 -0.55 24.84
CA THR A 355 -2.87 -0.75 26.19
C THR A 355 -1.67 0.17 26.47
N SER A 356 -0.99 0.69 25.45
CA SER A 356 0.11 1.65 25.63
C SER A 356 -0.37 2.99 26.21
N ASN A 357 -1.67 3.31 26.07
CA ASN A 357 -2.28 4.54 26.56
C ASN A 357 -2.83 4.41 28.00
N LEU A 358 -2.71 3.23 28.60
CA LEU A 358 -2.92 3.07 30.05
C LEU A 358 -1.81 3.80 30.81
N SER A 359 -2.13 4.30 32.01
CA SER A 359 -1.10 4.87 32.88
C SER A 359 -0.04 3.81 33.21
N SER A 360 1.20 4.22 33.43
CA SER A 360 2.30 3.27 33.69
C SER A 360 2.03 2.36 34.90
N ALA A 361 1.31 2.85 35.91
CA ALA A 361 0.88 2.03 37.05
C ALA A 361 -0.22 1.01 36.69
N ALA A 362 -1.03 1.30 35.68
CA ALA A 362 -2.06 0.42 35.15
C ALA A 362 -1.54 -0.56 34.08
N GLN A 363 -0.33 -0.40 33.57
CA GLN A 363 0.32 -1.33 32.63
C GLN A 363 0.92 -2.56 33.35
N ASN A 364 0.09 -3.25 34.13
CA ASN A 364 0.45 -4.50 34.79
C ASN A 364 -0.21 -5.70 34.10
N TRP A 365 0.28 -6.90 34.39
CA TRP A 365 -0.12 -8.15 33.74
C TRP A 365 -1.64 -8.40 33.80
N VAL A 366 -2.28 -8.15 34.95
CA VAL A 366 -3.73 -8.36 35.10
C VAL A 366 -4.50 -7.42 34.20
N ASN A 367 -4.11 -6.14 34.16
CA ASN A 367 -4.80 -5.16 33.34
C ASN A 367 -4.66 -5.43 31.84
N ILE A 368 -3.45 -5.71 31.37
CA ILE A 368 -3.17 -5.91 29.94
C ILE A 368 -3.79 -7.22 29.43
N HIS A 369 -3.76 -8.30 30.22
CA HIS A 369 -4.14 -9.63 29.72
C HIS A 369 -5.51 -10.13 30.19
N LEU A 370 -6.11 -9.55 31.24
CA LEU A 370 -7.37 -10.03 31.83
C LEU A 370 -8.48 -8.98 31.91
N GLN A 371 -8.15 -7.71 32.15
CA GLN A 371 -9.17 -6.68 32.37
C GLN A 371 -9.45 -5.85 31.12
N TYR A 372 -8.43 -5.24 30.50
CA TYR A 372 -8.56 -4.44 29.28
C TYR A 372 -8.24 -5.34 28.08
N THR A 373 -9.24 -6.10 27.65
CA THR A 373 -9.04 -7.17 26.67
C THR A 373 -9.49 -6.83 25.25
N HIS A 374 -10.39 -5.87 25.06
CA HIS A 374 -11.03 -5.60 23.77
C HIS A 374 -11.35 -4.11 23.55
N GLY A 375 -11.42 -3.70 22.29
CA GLY A 375 -12.03 -2.45 21.84
C GLY A 375 -13.56 -2.52 21.87
N TYR A 376 -14.27 -1.43 21.57
CA TYR A 376 -15.72 -1.38 21.74
C TYR A 376 -16.46 -0.50 20.71
N GLY A 377 -17.02 -1.15 19.69
CA GLY A 377 -17.89 -0.56 18.68
C GLY A 377 -17.13 0.17 17.58
N ALA A 378 -17.85 0.96 16.82
CA ALA A 378 -17.32 1.84 15.78
C ALA A 378 -17.98 3.22 15.88
N ALA A 379 -17.35 4.21 15.28
CA ALA A 379 -17.98 5.49 14.96
C ALA A 379 -18.09 5.59 13.42
N ALA A 380 -19.20 6.12 12.91
CA ALA A 380 -19.35 6.39 11.50
C ALA A 380 -20.15 7.65 11.23
N SER A 381 -19.75 8.40 10.20
CA SER A 381 -20.37 9.65 9.75
C SER A 381 -20.66 9.61 8.25
N PRO A 382 -21.75 10.24 7.77
CA PRO A 382 -21.92 10.49 6.35
C PRO A 382 -20.82 11.42 5.85
N VAL A 383 -20.27 11.12 4.68
CA VAL A 383 -19.15 11.88 4.12
C VAL A 383 -19.48 13.34 3.81
N ASN A 384 -20.76 13.66 3.60
CA ASN A 384 -21.23 14.95 3.12
C ASN A 384 -21.88 15.81 4.22
N ALA A 385 -21.76 15.42 5.50
CA ALA A 385 -22.51 16.06 6.58
C ALA A 385 -21.61 16.67 7.66
N ALA A 386 -21.90 17.91 8.04
CA ALA A 386 -21.33 18.57 9.21
C ALA A 386 -22.45 19.26 10.01
N ASP A 387 -22.26 19.41 11.32
CA ASP A 387 -23.15 20.16 12.20
C ASP A 387 -22.92 21.68 12.11
N SER A 388 -23.63 22.44 12.94
CA SER A 388 -23.51 23.91 12.97
C SER A 388 -22.15 24.43 13.45
N GLU A 389 -21.37 23.60 14.15
CA GLU A 389 -20.04 23.95 14.66
C GLU A 389 -18.93 23.60 13.64
N GLY A 390 -19.29 22.80 12.63
CA GLY A 390 -18.37 22.30 11.62
C GLY A 390 -17.71 21.00 12.04
N LEU A 391 -18.42 20.17 12.82
CA LEU A 391 -18.01 18.84 13.31
C LEU A 391 -18.86 17.75 12.63
N PRO A 392 -18.40 16.49 12.56
CA PRO A 392 -19.09 15.44 11.80
C PRO A 392 -20.39 15.01 12.49
N ASN A 393 -21.41 14.70 11.70
CA ASN A 393 -22.62 14.05 12.19
C ASN A 393 -22.42 12.53 12.24
N TYR A 394 -22.90 11.88 13.30
CA TYR A 394 -22.73 10.43 13.47
C TYR A 394 -24.00 9.65 13.10
N VAL A 395 -23.86 8.62 12.26
CA VAL A 395 -24.89 7.58 12.05
C VAL A 395 -24.72 6.41 13.00
N VAL A 396 -23.53 6.26 13.59
CA VAL A 396 -23.30 5.48 14.80
C VAL A 396 -22.16 6.13 15.59
N GLY A 397 -22.32 6.22 16.91
CA GLY A 397 -21.36 6.80 17.83
C GLY A 397 -21.65 6.43 19.27
N ASP A 398 -20.91 7.01 20.21
CA ASP A 398 -21.02 6.85 21.66
C ASP A 398 -20.61 5.46 22.22
N LEU A 399 -20.69 5.34 23.55
CA LEU A 399 -20.48 4.12 24.34
C LEU A 399 -21.67 3.91 25.30
N PRO A 400 -22.47 2.84 25.14
CA PRO A 400 -22.41 1.86 24.06
C PRO A 400 -22.80 2.46 22.70
N PRO A 401 -22.36 1.87 21.56
CA PRO A 401 -22.63 2.43 20.25
C PRO A 401 -24.13 2.49 19.97
N SER A 402 -24.59 3.64 19.50
CA SER A 402 -26.00 3.90 19.17
C SER A 402 -26.11 4.75 17.90
N GLY A 403 -27.20 4.57 17.16
CA GLY A 403 -27.45 5.29 15.92
C GLY A 403 -28.27 4.49 14.91
N ALA A 404 -28.34 5.00 13.68
CA ALA A 404 -29.05 4.36 12.58
C ALA A 404 -28.34 3.08 12.08
N LEU A 405 -26.99 3.04 12.18
CA LEU A 405 -26.23 1.82 11.91
C LEU A 405 -26.13 0.98 13.18
N THR A 406 -26.86 -0.14 13.22
CA THR A 406 -27.00 -0.96 14.43
C THR A 406 -25.78 -1.87 14.63
N ILE A 407 -25.19 -1.81 15.83
CA ILE A 407 -24.10 -2.70 16.26
C ILE A 407 -24.56 -3.45 17.52
N SER A 408 -24.90 -4.73 17.37
CA SER A 408 -25.38 -5.59 18.46
C SER A 408 -24.26 -6.31 19.21
N GLN A 409 -23.13 -6.57 18.55
CA GLN A 409 -21.93 -7.18 19.12
C GLN A 409 -20.74 -6.22 18.96
N PRO A 410 -20.55 -5.26 19.89
CA PRO A 410 -19.57 -4.18 19.73
C PRO A 410 -18.14 -4.56 20.12
N ALA A 411 -17.93 -5.61 20.93
CA ALA A 411 -16.59 -5.95 21.42
C ALA A 411 -15.62 -6.36 20.28
N ILE A 412 -14.44 -5.73 20.24
CA ILE A 412 -13.37 -5.96 19.27
C ILE A 412 -12.20 -6.63 19.97
N TYR A 413 -12.17 -7.96 19.95
CA TYR A 413 -11.01 -8.72 20.43
C TYR A 413 -9.92 -8.83 19.37
N PHE A 414 -10.26 -8.73 18.08
CA PHE A 414 -9.34 -8.84 16.96
C PHE A 414 -9.49 -7.59 16.09
N GLY A 415 -8.41 -6.85 15.94
CA GLY A 415 -8.33 -5.61 15.18
C GLY A 415 -6.88 -5.24 14.89
N GLU A 416 -6.63 -4.05 14.39
CA GLU A 416 -5.31 -3.63 13.90
C GLU A 416 -4.35 -3.27 15.03
N LEU A 417 -4.87 -2.82 16.17
CA LEU A 417 -4.05 -2.41 17.32
C LEU A 417 -3.94 -3.49 18.40
N THR A 418 -4.58 -4.64 18.19
CA THR A 418 -4.60 -5.77 19.13
C THR A 418 -3.31 -6.61 19.09
N ASN A 419 -2.19 -6.02 19.51
CA ASN A 419 -0.88 -6.64 19.42
C ASN A 419 -0.54 -7.56 20.61
N ASP A 420 -1.17 -7.33 21.77
CA ASP A 420 -1.01 -8.16 22.96
C ASP A 420 -1.91 -9.39 22.94
N TYR A 421 -1.47 -10.47 23.60
CA TYR A 421 -2.33 -11.61 23.88
C TYR A 421 -3.29 -11.30 25.05
N VAL A 422 -4.47 -11.93 25.07
CA VAL A 422 -5.39 -11.84 26.22
C VAL A 422 -5.93 -13.22 26.59
N LEU A 423 -6.38 -13.33 27.83
CA LEU A 423 -6.86 -14.57 28.43
C LEU A 423 -8.33 -14.37 28.83
N ALA A 424 -9.23 -14.95 28.04
CA ALA A 424 -10.65 -14.70 28.18
C ALA A 424 -11.49 -15.97 27.93
N PRO A 425 -12.56 -16.23 28.71
CA PRO A 425 -12.89 -15.55 29.96
C PRO A 425 -11.89 -15.94 31.08
N SER A 426 -11.83 -15.13 32.14
CA SER A 426 -11.00 -15.41 33.33
C SER A 426 -11.82 -15.21 34.62
N ASN A 427 -11.22 -15.50 35.79
CA ASN A 427 -11.87 -15.17 37.07
C ASN A 427 -11.87 -13.66 37.36
N THR A 428 -11.10 -12.87 36.62
CA THR A 428 -11.22 -11.41 36.55
C THR A 428 -12.20 -11.06 35.44
N ARG A 429 -13.25 -10.30 35.75
CA ARG A 429 -14.18 -9.80 34.73
C ARG A 429 -13.49 -8.76 33.85
N GLU A 430 -13.81 -8.81 32.56
CA GLU A 430 -13.27 -7.91 31.56
C GLU A 430 -13.99 -6.57 31.63
N PHE A 431 -13.26 -5.47 31.54
CA PHE A 431 -13.85 -4.15 31.37
C PHE A 431 -14.51 -4.09 29.99
N ASP A 432 -15.72 -3.54 29.93
CA ASP A 432 -16.53 -3.46 28.70
C ASP A 432 -16.61 -1.99 28.24
N TYR A 433 -17.28 -1.12 29.01
CA TYR A 433 -17.36 0.31 28.72
C TYR A 433 -17.73 1.12 29.98
N PRO A 434 -17.41 2.42 30.00
CA PRO A 434 -17.80 3.28 31.12
C PRO A 434 -19.28 3.68 31.00
N LYS A 435 -20.01 3.72 32.13
CA LYS A 435 -21.41 4.16 32.19
C LYS A 435 -21.64 5.10 33.39
N GLY A 436 -21.61 6.40 33.12
CA GLY A 436 -21.74 7.42 34.16
C GLY A 436 -20.55 7.38 35.12
N SER A 437 -20.80 7.15 36.40
CA SER A 437 -19.77 7.00 37.44
C SER A 437 -19.34 5.55 37.70
N GLN A 438 -19.90 4.58 36.97
CA GLN A 438 -19.59 3.16 37.13
C GLN A 438 -19.04 2.58 35.83
N ASP A 439 -18.30 1.48 35.95
CA ASP A 439 -17.82 0.71 34.82
C ASP A 439 -18.71 -0.52 34.61
N VAL A 440 -19.00 -0.83 33.34
CA VAL A 440 -19.67 -2.06 32.94
C VAL A 440 -18.60 -3.10 32.63
N PHE A 441 -18.86 -4.33 33.08
CA PHE A 441 -17.95 -5.45 32.90
C PHE A 441 -18.64 -6.58 32.15
N THR A 442 -17.86 -7.36 31.41
CA THR A 442 -18.33 -8.51 30.64
C THR A 442 -17.44 -9.73 30.90
N ASN A 443 -17.78 -10.84 30.25
CA ASN A 443 -16.91 -11.99 30.10
C ASN A 443 -17.03 -12.47 28.65
N TYR A 444 -15.90 -12.77 28.03
CA TYR A 444 -15.86 -13.34 26.70
C TYR A 444 -16.69 -14.62 26.63
N SER A 445 -17.60 -14.66 25.65
CA SER A 445 -18.50 -15.77 25.41
C SER A 445 -18.17 -16.57 24.16
N GLY A 446 -17.15 -16.12 23.40
CA GLY A 446 -16.70 -16.80 22.20
C GLY A 446 -16.02 -18.14 22.52
N GLN A 447 -16.05 -19.05 21.54
CA GLN A 447 -15.52 -20.40 21.67
C GLN A 447 -14.19 -20.60 20.93
N HIS A 448 -13.67 -19.54 20.31
CA HIS A 448 -12.44 -19.57 19.54
C HIS A 448 -11.26 -19.05 20.37
N GLY A 449 -10.15 -19.78 20.33
CA GLY A 449 -8.91 -19.51 21.06
C GLY A 449 -8.17 -20.79 21.43
N VAL A 450 -7.00 -20.69 22.06
CA VAL A 450 -6.25 -21.88 22.52
C VAL A 450 -6.64 -22.19 23.96
N PRO A 451 -7.24 -23.36 24.27
CA PRO A 451 -7.64 -23.68 25.64
C PRO A 451 -6.45 -23.68 26.61
N MET A 452 -6.57 -23.04 27.77
CA MET A 452 -5.49 -22.91 28.75
C MET A 452 -5.45 -24.08 29.74
N THR A 453 -5.34 -25.30 29.20
CA THR A 453 -5.04 -26.50 29.98
C THR A 453 -3.67 -26.39 30.68
N ALA A 454 -3.42 -27.21 31.70
CA ALA A 454 -2.13 -27.18 32.43
C ALA A 454 -0.91 -27.31 31.50
N ALA A 455 -0.99 -28.16 30.48
CA ALA A 455 0.08 -28.32 29.50
C ALA A 455 0.25 -27.08 28.60
N ASN A 456 -0.86 -26.53 28.08
CA ASN A 456 -0.81 -25.33 27.24
C ASN A 456 -0.31 -24.11 28.01
N ARG A 457 -0.67 -23.98 29.29
CA ARG A 457 -0.15 -22.95 30.19
C ARG A 457 1.37 -23.03 30.33
N ALA A 458 1.92 -24.22 30.54
CA ALA A 458 3.37 -24.42 30.62
C ALA A 458 4.08 -24.08 29.30
N LEU A 459 3.53 -24.50 28.15
CA LEU A 459 4.10 -24.23 26.84
C LEU A 459 4.04 -22.74 26.48
N TRP A 460 2.92 -22.07 26.72
CA TRP A 460 2.80 -20.63 26.47
C TRP A 460 3.67 -19.80 27.42
N SER A 461 3.77 -20.22 28.69
CA SER A 461 4.67 -19.60 29.66
C SER A 461 6.12 -19.64 29.18
N LEU A 462 6.57 -20.79 28.65
CA LEU A 462 7.90 -20.91 28.05
C LEU A 462 8.04 -20.07 26.77
N LYS A 463 7.06 -20.16 25.85
CA LYS A 463 7.11 -19.48 24.55
C LYS A 463 7.14 -17.96 24.68
N LEU A 464 6.38 -17.40 25.61
CA LEU A 464 6.24 -15.96 25.82
C LEU A 464 7.15 -15.44 26.93
N SER A 465 7.94 -16.32 27.57
CA SER A 465 8.71 -16.00 28.77
C SER A 465 7.87 -15.35 29.88
N ASP A 466 6.61 -15.79 30.01
CA ASP A 466 5.65 -15.23 30.96
C ASP A 466 5.24 -16.28 32.00
N PHE A 467 5.85 -16.21 33.18
CA PHE A 467 5.60 -17.15 34.27
C PHE A 467 4.19 -17.03 34.86
N ASN A 468 3.52 -15.89 34.71
CA ASN A 468 2.17 -15.68 35.26
C ASN A 468 1.15 -16.61 34.61
N LEU A 469 1.34 -16.97 33.34
CA LEU A 469 0.48 -17.94 32.63
C LEU A 469 0.46 -19.31 33.34
N LEU A 470 1.55 -19.70 33.98
CA LEU A 470 1.67 -20.97 34.68
C LEU A 470 1.05 -20.91 36.08
N VAL A 471 1.27 -19.83 36.83
CA VAL A 471 0.94 -19.78 38.28
C VAL A 471 -0.32 -19.00 38.64
N SER A 472 -0.85 -18.15 37.74
CA SER A 472 -2.00 -17.31 38.05
C SER A 472 -3.26 -18.13 38.31
N GLY A 473 -3.91 -17.89 39.45
CA GLY A 473 -5.22 -18.47 39.79
C GLY A 473 -6.39 -17.84 39.03
N GLN A 474 -6.15 -16.78 38.25
CA GLN A 474 -7.17 -16.16 37.41
C GLN A 474 -7.43 -16.94 36.13
N VAL A 475 -6.45 -17.74 35.70
CA VAL A 475 -6.52 -18.58 34.49
C VAL A 475 -7.05 -19.96 34.87
N THR A 476 -8.14 -20.37 34.22
CA THR A 476 -8.82 -21.65 34.47
C THR A 476 -8.75 -22.54 33.22
N ASP A 477 -9.25 -23.78 33.33
CA ASP A 477 -9.42 -24.70 32.21
C ASP A 477 -10.49 -24.23 31.19
N LYS A 478 -11.35 -23.27 31.58
CA LYS A 478 -12.32 -22.60 30.70
C LYS A 478 -11.74 -21.38 29.98
N THR A 479 -10.54 -20.92 30.35
CA THR A 479 -9.91 -19.75 29.76
C THR A 479 -9.32 -20.09 28.40
N TYR A 480 -9.52 -19.21 27.42
CA TYR A 480 -8.83 -19.28 26.14
C TYR A 480 -7.72 -18.25 26.07
N MET A 481 -6.60 -18.64 25.49
CA MET A 481 -5.56 -17.74 25.01
C MET A 481 -5.96 -17.21 23.64
N LEU A 482 -6.26 -15.92 23.57
CA LEU A 482 -6.45 -15.18 22.34
C LEU A 482 -5.10 -14.54 21.98
N TYR A 483 -4.48 -15.05 20.92
CA TYR A 483 -3.12 -14.68 20.48
C TYR A 483 -3.10 -14.42 18.97
N ARG A 484 -2.11 -13.63 18.49
CA ARG A 484 -2.08 -13.06 17.13
C ARG A 484 -3.44 -12.45 16.82
N ARG A 485 -3.76 -11.44 17.61
CA ARG A 485 -5.04 -10.76 17.54
C ARG A 485 -5.05 -9.69 16.45
N ASN A 486 -3.88 -9.08 16.22
CA ASN A 486 -3.60 -8.29 15.03
C ASN A 486 -4.02 -9.07 13.77
N ILE A 487 -4.97 -8.50 13.05
CA ILE A 487 -5.65 -9.17 11.93
C ILE A 487 -4.72 -9.46 10.75
N LYS A 488 -3.75 -8.58 10.50
CA LYS A 488 -2.76 -8.75 9.43
C LYS A 488 -1.74 -9.82 9.79
N ASP A 489 -1.24 -9.82 11.02
CA ASP A 489 -0.35 -10.88 11.53
C ASP A 489 -1.02 -12.25 11.54
N ARG A 490 -2.31 -12.27 11.88
CA ARG A 490 -3.14 -13.47 11.87
C ARG A 490 -3.32 -14.01 10.45
N ALA A 491 -3.73 -13.16 9.52
CA ALA A 491 -3.92 -13.57 8.12
C ALA A 491 -2.59 -14.06 7.51
N SER A 492 -1.49 -13.34 7.77
CA SER A 492 -0.14 -13.67 7.31
C SER A 492 0.39 -14.98 7.89
N GLU A 493 0.08 -15.30 9.16
CA GLU A 493 0.45 -16.61 9.74
C GLU A 493 -0.36 -17.75 9.14
N ILE A 494 -1.65 -17.53 8.85
CA ILE A 494 -2.52 -18.54 8.27
C ILE A 494 -2.13 -18.82 6.81
N ALA A 495 -1.83 -17.79 6.03
CA ALA A 495 -1.50 -17.90 4.60
C ALA A 495 -0.23 -17.10 4.25
N PRO A 496 0.97 -17.55 4.67
CA PRO A 496 2.24 -16.81 4.51
C PRO A 496 2.75 -16.74 3.06
N PHE A 497 2.04 -17.36 2.13
CA PHE A 497 2.34 -17.41 0.71
C PHE A 497 1.51 -16.39 -0.10
N LEU A 498 0.63 -15.64 0.57
CA LEU A 498 -0.06 -14.48 0.03
C LEU A 498 0.60 -13.21 0.55
N THR A 499 0.58 -12.16 -0.27
CA THR A 499 0.93 -10.80 0.16
C THR A 499 -0.36 -10.05 0.54
N PHE A 500 -0.37 -9.25 1.59
CA PHE A 500 -1.57 -8.59 2.07
C PHE A 500 -1.48 -7.08 1.85
N ASP A 501 -2.62 -6.47 1.53
CA ASP A 501 -2.77 -5.02 1.41
C ASP A 501 -2.39 -4.30 2.71
N HIS A 502 -2.01 -3.03 2.60
CA HIS A 502 -1.65 -2.23 3.76
C HIS A 502 -2.85 -1.76 4.59
N ASP A 503 -4.05 -1.67 3.99
CA ASP A 503 -5.24 -1.04 4.58
C ASP A 503 -6.43 -2.02 4.68
N PRO A 504 -6.49 -2.86 5.74
CA PRO A 504 -7.71 -3.56 6.14
C PRO A 504 -8.85 -2.59 6.41
N TYR A 505 -10.09 -2.97 6.08
CA TYR A 505 -11.25 -2.11 6.36
C TYR A 505 -12.33 -2.77 7.21
N LEU A 506 -12.96 -1.96 8.04
CA LEU A 506 -14.06 -2.34 8.91
C LEU A 506 -15.41 -2.31 8.17
N VAL A 507 -16.17 -3.39 8.34
CA VAL A 507 -17.53 -3.54 7.84
C VAL A 507 -18.48 -3.88 8.97
N VAL A 508 -19.60 -3.17 9.05
CA VAL A 508 -20.72 -3.50 9.93
C VAL A 508 -21.74 -4.31 9.15
N ALA A 509 -21.80 -5.62 9.40
CA ALA A 509 -22.75 -6.52 8.74
C ALA A 509 -23.57 -7.29 9.78
N ASP A 510 -24.89 -7.28 9.63
CA ASP A 510 -25.83 -8.01 10.49
C ASP A 510 -25.62 -7.75 12.00
N GLY A 511 -25.30 -6.50 12.36
CA GLY A 511 -25.07 -6.08 13.75
C GLY A 511 -23.74 -6.56 14.35
N ARG A 512 -22.80 -7.05 13.53
CA ARG A 512 -21.45 -7.48 13.92
C ARG A 512 -20.39 -6.71 13.15
N LEU A 513 -19.17 -6.73 13.69
CA LEU A 513 -17.99 -6.09 13.12
C LEU A 513 -17.10 -7.13 12.44
N TYR A 514 -16.74 -6.85 11.19
CA TYR A 514 -15.83 -7.67 10.39
C TYR A 514 -14.74 -6.81 9.80
N TRP A 515 -13.53 -7.33 9.78
CA TRP A 515 -12.44 -6.78 8.99
C TRP A 515 -12.37 -7.50 7.66
N ILE A 516 -12.22 -6.76 6.57
CA ILE A 516 -11.91 -7.32 5.26
C ILE A 516 -10.49 -6.91 4.90
N LEU A 517 -9.65 -7.89 4.59
CA LEU A 517 -8.29 -7.70 4.14
C LEU A 517 -8.16 -8.21 2.71
N ASP A 518 -7.45 -7.43 1.92
CA ASP A 518 -7.10 -7.77 0.56
C ASP A 518 -5.81 -8.58 0.50
N ALA A 519 -5.82 -9.65 -0.30
CA ALA A 519 -4.70 -10.54 -0.44
C ALA A 519 -4.36 -10.83 -1.91
N TYR A 520 -3.07 -10.76 -2.19
CA TYR A 520 -2.47 -10.80 -3.51
C TYR A 520 -1.66 -12.07 -3.72
N THR A 521 -1.81 -12.65 -4.90
CA THR A 521 -0.78 -13.52 -5.47
C THR A 521 0.11 -12.68 -6.38
N SER A 522 1.42 -12.87 -6.29
CA SER A 522 2.39 -12.14 -7.09
C SER A 522 3.53 -13.04 -7.56
N ALA A 523 4.20 -12.63 -8.65
CA ALA A 523 5.36 -13.32 -9.19
C ALA A 523 6.29 -12.34 -9.92
N SER A 524 7.51 -12.80 -10.22
CA SER A 524 8.56 -12.01 -10.89
C SER A 524 9.05 -12.63 -12.20
N SER A 525 8.41 -13.70 -12.67
CA SER A 525 8.81 -14.47 -13.85
C SER A 525 7.81 -14.40 -15.01
N TYR A 526 6.81 -13.52 -14.96
CA TYR A 526 5.84 -13.40 -16.06
C TYR A 526 6.54 -12.89 -17.33
N PRO A 527 6.35 -13.53 -18.50
CA PRO A 527 7.06 -13.13 -19.72
C PRO A 527 6.56 -11.79 -20.29
N TYR A 528 7.49 -10.96 -20.74
CA TYR A 528 7.29 -9.65 -21.38
C TYR A 528 6.53 -8.65 -20.50
N SER A 529 6.68 -8.75 -19.19
CA SER A 529 6.03 -7.83 -18.26
C SER A 529 7.06 -6.95 -17.58
N GLN A 530 6.78 -5.64 -17.52
CA GLN A 530 7.58 -4.70 -16.76
C GLN A 530 7.57 -5.03 -15.27
N THR A 531 8.77 -5.00 -14.68
CA THR A 531 8.95 -5.16 -13.25
C THR A 531 8.73 -3.84 -12.52
N MET A 532 8.09 -3.87 -11.35
CA MET A 532 7.93 -2.74 -10.45
C MET A 532 8.14 -3.14 -8.98
N PRO A 533 8.52 -2.19 -8.10
CA PRO A 533 8.52 -2.44 -6.66
C PRO A 533 7.08 -2.60 -6.14
N PHE A 534 6.88 -3.56 -5.23
CA PHE A 534 5.62 -3.77 -4.52
C PHE A 534 5.93 -4.35 -3.13
N GLY A 535 5.73 -3.55 -2.08
CA GLY A 535 6.26 -3.84 -0.75
C GLY A 535 7.80 -3.96 -0.78
N ASP A 536 8.34 -5.00 -0.14
CA ASP A 536 9.78 -5.28 -0.11
C ASP A 536 10.30 -6.06 -1.34
N ASN A 537 9.43 -6.38 -2.29
CA ASN A 537 9.73 -7.25 -3.43
C ASN A 537 9.63 -6.50 -4.76
N TYR A 538 10.25 -7.08 -5.79
CA TYR A 538 10.02 -6.70 -7.18
C TYR A 538 9.13 -7.74 -7.84
N ILE A 539 8.04 -7.27 -8.44
CA ILE A 539 7.04 -8.11 -9.08
C ILE A 539 6.89 -7.70 -10.54
N ASN A 540 6.44 -8.64 -11.38
CA ASN A 540 5.97 -8.35 -12.72
C ASN A 540 4.62 -9.01 -13.04
N TYR A 541 3.95 -9.55 -12.01
CA TYR A 541 2.62 -10.13 -12.04
C TYR A 541 1.95 -9.94 -10.68
N ILE A 542 0.68 -9.54 -10.69
CA ILE A 542 -0.13 -9.43 -9.47
C ILE A 542 -1.62 -9.61 -9.76
N ARG A 543 -2.31 -10.27 -8.84
CA ARG A 543 -3.79 -10.39 -8.81
C ARG A 543 -4.29 -10.20 -7.39
N ASN A 544 -5.40 -9.48 -7.23
CA ASN A 544 -6.19 -9.54 -6.01
C ASN A 544 -7.00 -10.83 -6.03
N SER A 545 -6.37 -11.92 -5.61
CA SER A 545 -6.95 -13.26 -5.77
C SER A 545 -7.85 -13.66 -4.61
N VAL A 546 -7.68 -13.05 -3.43
CA VAL A 546 -8.37 -13.47 -2.20
C VAL A 546 -8.85 -12.27 -1.38
N LYS A 547 -10.07 -12.38 -0.85
CA LYS A 547 -10.59 -11.54 0.23
C LYS A 547 -10.57 -12.31 1.54
N VAL A 548 -9.98 -11.76 2.59
CA VAL A 548 -9.96 -12.36 3.92
C VAL A 548 -10.93 -11.63 4.82
N VAL A 549 -11.93 -12.32 5.34
CA VAL A 549 -12.89 -11.76 6.30
C VAL A 549 -12.57 -12.27 7.70
N VAL A 550 -12.25 -11.37 8.61
CA VAL A 550 -11.96 -11.67 10.02
C VAL A 550 -13.08 -11.12 10.90
N ASN A 551 -13.72 -11.99 11.68
CA ASN A 551 -14.68 -11.56 12.70
C ASN A 551 -13.94 -10.85 13.85
N ALA A 552 -14.30 -9.60 14.12
CA ALA A 552 -13.63 -8.79 15.15
C ALA A 552 -13.82 -9.33 16.58
N TYR A 553 -14.86 -10.15 16.82
CA TYR A 553 -15.14 -10.71 18.14
C TYR A 553 -14.35 -11.99 18.43
N ASP A 554 -14.31 -12.94 17.50
CA ASP A 554 -13.74 -14.28 17.74
C ASP A 554 -12.47 -14.59 16.92
N GLY A 555 -12.10 -13.71 15.99
CA GLY A 555 -10.88 -13.83 15.19
C GLY A 555 -10.93 -14.94 14.12
N THR A 556 -12.11 -15.48 13.82
CA THR A 556 -12.30 -16.44 12.73
C THR A 556 -12.01 -15.75 11.40
N ALA A 557 -11.00 -16.22 10.69
CA ALA A 557 -10.59 -15.73 9.38
C ALA A 557 -11.09 -16.67 8.27
N ASN A 558 -11.83 -16.14 7.31
CA ASN A 558 -12.32 -16.86 6.14
C ASN A 558 -11.66 -16.29 4.87
N PHE A 559 -11.05 -17.16 4.06
CA PHE A 559 -10.35 -16.78 2.83
C PHE A 559 -11.24 -17.11 1.64
N TYR A 560 -11.72 -16.08 0.92
CA TYR A 560 -12.59 -16.23 -0.23
C TYR A 560 -11.83 -15.92 -1.52
N VAL A 561 -11.83 -16.85 -2.46
CA VAL A 561 -11.19 -16.66 -3.78
C VAL A 561 -12.09 -15.81 -4.66
N ILE A 562 -11.61 -14.62 -5.03
CA ILE A 562 -12.33 -13.63 -5.85
C ILE A 562 -11.89 -13.69 -7.33
N ASP A 563 -10.63 -14.06 -7.61
CA ASP A 563 -10.16 -14.32 -8.98
C ASP A 563 -9.83 -15.82 -9.17
N PRO A 564 -10.83 -16.67 -9.45
CA PRO A 564 -10.61 -18.10 -9.66
C PRO A 564 -9.89 -18.40 -10.99
N LYS A 565 -9.52 -17.40 -11.81
CA LYS A 565 -8.76 -17.62 -13.05
C LYS A 565 -7.26 -17.55 -12.83
N ASP A 566 -6.81 -16.91 -11.75
CA ASP A 566 -5.41 -16.77 -11.41
C ASP A 566 -4.71 -18.16 -11.23
N PRO A 567 -3.65 -18.46 -11.99
CA PRO A 567 -2.94 -19.74 -11.88
C PRO A 567 -2.25 -19.94 -10.53
N LEU A 568 -1.82 -18.88 -9.84
CA LEU A 568 -1.15 -19.01 -8.55
C LEU A 568 -2.15 -19.43 -7.47
N ILE A 569 -3.31 -18.77 -7.38
CA ILE A 569 -4.32 -19.15 -6.40
C ILE A 569 -4.86 -20.56 -6.64
N LYS A 570 -5.06 -20.98 -7.90
CA LYS A 570 -5.48 -22.36 -8.22
C LYS A 570 -4.50 -23.41 -7.67
N ALA A 571 -3.20 -23.17 -7.81
CA ALA A 571 -2.19 -24.08 -7.29
C ALA A 571 -2.20 -24.11 -5.74
N TYR A 572 -2.41 -22.96 -5.10
CA TYR A 572 -2.55 -22.90 -3.65
C TYR A 572 -3.86 -23.49 -3.12
N GLU A 573 -4.98 -23.36 -3.84
CA GLU A 573 -6.24 -24.05 -3.53
C GLU A 573 -6.06 -25.57 -3.56
N ALA A 574 -5.35 -26.09 -4.56
CA ALA A 574 -5.02 -27.51 -4.64
C ALA A 574 -4.07 -27.97 -3.53
N THR A 575 -3.14 -27.10 -3.10
CA THR A 575 -2.21 -27.38 -1.99
C THR A 575 -2.92 -27.34 -0.63
N PHE A 576 -3.87 -26.42 -0.44
CA PHE A 576 -4.54 -26.14 0.83
C PHE A 576 -6.08 -26.18 0.69
N PRO A 577 -6.67 -27.36 0.41
CA PRO A 577 -8.07 -27.48 0.02
C PRO A 577 -9.07 -27.07 1.11
N SER A 578 -8.67 -27.01 2.38
CA SER A 578 -9.55 -26.59 3.47
C SER A 578 -9.48 -25.09 3.81
N LEU A 579 -8.52 -24.36 3.25
CA LEU A 579 -8.31 -22.94 3.56
C LEU A 579 -9.30 -22.05 2.80
N PHE A 580 -9.43 -22.29 1.51
CA PHE A 580 -10.12 -21.40 0.59
C PHE A 580 -11.59 -21.75 0.43
N LYS A 581 -12.40 -20.71 0.23
CA LYS A 581 -13.82 -20.80 -0.07
C LYS A 581 -14.11 -20.08 -1.38
N PRO A 582 -15.06 -20.55 -2.20
CA PRO A 582 -15.50 -19.78 -3.36
C PRO A 582 -16.17 -18.48 -2.91
N ILE A 583 -16.06 -17.40 -3.69
CA ILE A 583 -16.69 -16.11 -3.38
C ILE A 583 -18.21 -16.20 -3.21
N ASP A 584 -18.86 -17.14 -3.88
CA ASP A 584 -20.31 -17.37 -3.77
C ASP A 584 -20.74 -17.81 -2.36
N ALA A 585 -19.82 -18.38 -1.58
CA ALA A 585 -20.07 -18.74 -0.18
C ALA A 585 -19.97 -17.54 0.79
N MET A 586 -19.49 -16.37 0.33
CA MET A 586 -19.46 -15.16 1.15
C MET A 586 -20.89 -14.66 1.44
N PRO A 587 -21.23 -14.31 2.69
CA PRO A 587 -22.53 -13.73 3.02
C PRO A 587 -22.82 -12.48 2.16
N GLN A 588 -24.07 -12.34 1.69
CA GLN A 588 -24.45 -11.22 0.81
C GLN A 588 -24.22 -9.86 1.47
N ALA A 589 -24.49 -9.73 2.77
CA ALA A 589 -24.23 -8.52 3.53
C ALA A 589 -22.76 -8.10 3.40
N LEU A 590 -21.80 -9.02 3.56
CA LEU A 590 -20.37 -8.74 3.39
C LEU A 590 -19.96 -8.53 1.93
N ARG A 591 -20.55 -9.28 0.99
CA ARG A 591 -20.24 -9.15 -0.44
C ARG A 591 -20.62 -7.75 -0.97
N ALA A 592 -21.70 -7.16 -0.44
CA ALA A 592 -22.10 -5.80 -0.76
C ALA A 592 -21.09 -4.73 -0.30
N HIS A 593 -20.13 -5.11 0.55
CA HIS A 593 -19.10 -4.23 1.07
C HIS A 593 -17.73 -4.38 0.37
N LEU A 594 -17.58 -5.26 -0.62
CA LEU A 594 -16.30 -5.43 -1.32
C LEU A 594 -15.88 -4.17 -2.07
N ARG A 595 -14.61 -3.80 -1.96
CA ARG A 595 -13.98 -2.70 -2.71
C ARG A 595 -12.77 -3.18 -3.51
N VAL A 596 -12.42 -2.48 -4.60
CA VAL A 596 -11.15 -2.70 -5.29
C VAL A 596 -10.04 -2.09 -4.44
N PRO A 597 -8.99 -2.84 -4.07
CA PRO A 597 -8.01 -2.35 -3.11
C PRO A 597 -7.06 -1.30 -3.68
N GLU A 598 -6.62 -0.40 -2.80
CA GLU A 598 -5.81 0.77 -3.16
C GLU A 598 -4.41 0.39 -3.63
N ASP A 599 -3.72 -0.58 -3.00
CA ASP A 599 -2.35 -0.94 -3.42
C ASP A 599 -2.30 -1.50 -4.83
N LEU A 600 -3.22 -2.41 -5.15
CA LEU A 600 -3.32 -2.96 -6.51
C LEU A 600 -3.66 -1.87 -7.51
N PHE A 601 -4.66 -1.04 -7.21
CA PHE A 601 -5.07 0.00 -8.15
C PHE A 601 -3.98 1.05 -8.32
N ASN A 602 -3.24 1.42 -7.28
CA ASN A 602 -2.08 2.30 -7.38
C ASN A 602 -0.97 1.69 -8.24
N ALA A 603 -0.66 0.40 -8.07
CA ALA A 603 0.30 -0.30 -8.93
C ALA A 603 -0.15 -0.31 -10.40
N GLN A 604 -1.43 -0.61 -10.63
CA GLN A 604 -2.05 -0.58 -11.95
C GLN A 604 -2.05 0.82 -12.56
N VAL A 605 -2.30 1.86 -11.78
CA VAL A 605 -2.26 3.25 -12.22
C VAL A 605 -0.88 3.63 -12.74
N GLN A 606 0.17 3.24 -12.01
CA GLN A 606 1.56 3.51 -12.39
C GLN A 606 1.96 2.78 -13.68
N VAL A 607 1.57 1.50 -13.80
CA VAL A 607 1.81 0.72 -15.02
C VAL A 607 1.02 1.32 -16.19
N TYR A 608 -0.27 1.59 -16.00
CA TYR A 608 -1.15 2.08 -17.05
C TYR A 608 -0.76 3.47 -17.57
N ALA A 609 -0.11 4.30 -16.73
CA ALA A 609 0.44 5.59 -17.17
C ALA A 609 1.38 5.47 -18.39
N THR A 610 2.07 4.33 -18.52
CA THR A 610 2.96 4.03 -19.66
C THR A 610 2.32 3.08 -20.67
N TYR A 611 1.51 2.11 -20.23
CA TYR A 611 0.94 1.05 -21.08
C TYR A 611 -0.54 1.24 -21.45
N HIS A 612 -1.08 2.46 -21.37
CA HIS A 612 -2.45 2.77 -21.82
C HIS A 612 -2.64 2.56 -23.34
N VAL A 613 -1.55 2.58 -24.11
CA VAL A 613 -1.52 2.34 -25.56
C VAL A 613 -1.97 0.91 -25.94
N SER A 614 -2.42 0.75 -27.18
CA SER A 614 -2.83 -0.55 -27.71
C SER A 614 -1.65 -1.49 -27.94
N ALA A 615 -1.88 -2.80 -27.77
CA ALA A 615 -0.87 -3.84 -28.02
C ALA A 615 -0.74 -4.17 -29.53
N ASP A 616 -0.53 -3.15 -30.35
CA ASP A 616 -0.40 -3.26 -31.80
C ASP A 616 0.77 -2.42 -32.35
N ALA A 617 0.92 -2.36 -33.67
CA ALA A 617 2.08 -1.72 -34.30
C ALA A 617 2.07 -0.19 -34.12
N SER A 618 0.89 0.41 -33.96
CA SER A 618 0.75 1.83 -33.65
C SER A 618 1.12 2.11 -32.20
N GLY A 619 0.56 1.36 -31.25
CA GLY A 619 0.87 1.54 -29.83
C GLY A 619 2.34 1.26 -29.51
N ALA A 620 2.95 0.26 -30.14
CA ALA A 620 4.39 0.01 -30.00
C ALA A 620 5.27 1.18 -30.51
N LYS A 621 4.84 1.88 -31.57
CA LYS A 621 5.55 3.10 -32.03
C LYS A 621 5.41 4.25 -31.04
N VAL A 622 4.22 4.41 -30.46
CA VAL A 622 3.98 5.44 -29.43
C VAL A 622 4.85 5.17 -28.20
N LEU A 623 4.85 3.94 -27.70
CA LEU A 623 5.68 3.55 -26.54
C LEU A 623 7.18 3.68 -26.83
N PHE A 624 7.64 3.27 -28.03
CA PHE A 624 9.03 3.44 -28.45
C PHE A 624 9.46 4.92 -28.44
N ALA A 625 8.61 5.81 -28.95
CA ALA A 625 8.89 7.24 -29.00
C ALA A 625 8.84 7.91 -27.61
N ARG A 626 8.10 7.31 -26.65
CA ARG A 626 7.85 7.86 -25.31
C ARG A 626 7.26 9.28 -25.31
N GLU A 627 6.48 9.61 -26.35
CA GLU A 627 5.87 10.93 -26.52
C GLU A 627 4.51 11.06 -25.80
N ASP A 628 3.80 9.95 -25.59
CA ASP A 628 2.51 9.88 -24.89
C ASP A 628 2.71 9.07 -23.59
N VAL A 629 3.40 9.68 -22.62
CA VAL A 629 3.59 9.10 -21.27
C VAL A 629 2.82 9.96 -20.28
N TRP A 630 2.01 9.32 -19.45
CA TRP A 630 1.24 10.00 -18.42
C TRP A 630 1.95 9.94 -17.07
N ALA A 631 1.45 10.73 -16.12
CA ALA A 631 1.92 10.82 -14.76
C ALA A 631 0.74 10.98 -13.81
N VAL A 632 0.95 10.53 -12.57
CA VAL A 632 0.04 10.83 -11.46
C VAL A 632 0.16 12.33 -11.18
N PRO A 633 -0.96 13.08 -11.14
CA PRO A 633 -0.93 14.51 -10.85
C PRO A 633 -0.46 14.80 -9.43
N THR A 634 -0.12 16.06 -9.19
CA THR A 634 0.18 16.58 -7.87
C THR A 634 -0.84 17.62 -7.43
N ALA A 635 -0.99 17.80 -6.12
CA ALA A 635 -1.73 18.91 -5.50
C ALA A 635 -1.08 19.32 -4.17
N GLN A 636 -1.47 20.49 -3.67
CA GLN A 636 -1.06 21.03 -2.38
C GLN A 636 -2.14 20.75 -1.33
N ASN A 637 -1.75 20.54 -0.06
CA ASN A 637 -2.65 20.26 1.06
C ASN A 637 -2.59 21.32 2.18
N SER A 638 -1.90 22.42 1.92
CA SER A 638 -1.85 23.60 2.78
C SER A 638 -1.33 24.79 1.97
N PRO A 639 -1.69 26.04 2.32
CA PRO A 639 -1.17 27.21 1.63
C PRO A 639 0.36 27.22 1.71
N ASN A 640 1.02 27.38 0.56
CA ASN A 640 2.49 27.36 0.42
C ASN A 640 3.18 26.01 0.73
N SER A 641 2.44 24.91 0.83
CA SER A 641 3.04 23.57 0.95
C SER A 641 3.70 23.10 -0.35
N THR A 642 4.58 22.10 -0.25
CA THR A 642 5.11 21.43 -1.43
C THR A 642 4.03 20.55 -2.03
N ALA A 643 3.90 20.58 -3.36
CA ALA A 643 2.96 19.70 -4.05
C ALA A 643 3.34 18.22 -3.84
N THR A 644 2.34 17.39 -3.54
CA THR A 644 2.49 15.95 -3.35
C THR A 644 1.66 15.20 -4.38
N ALA A 645 2.08 13.98 -4.74
CA ALA A 645 1.34 13.13 -5.68
C ALA A 645 -0.03 12.77 -5.09
N LEU A 646 -1.07 12.80 -5.93
CA LEU A 646 -2.39 12.33 -5.52
C LEU A 646 -2.34 10.81 -5.29
N THR A 647 -3.09 10.35 -4.29
CA THR A 647 -3.42 8.93 -4.10
C THR A 647 -4.77 8.65 -4.75
N PRO A 648 -5.06 7.39 -5.14
CA PRO A 648 -6.41 7.02 -5.53
C PRO A 648 -7.41 7.31 -4.41
N TYR A 649 -8.65 7.62 -4.76
CA TYR A 649 -9.70 7.89 -3.77
C TYR A 649 -11.05 7.34 -4.20
N TYR A 650 -11.78 6.82 -3.21
CA TYR A 650 -13.13 6.30 -3.41
C TYR A 650 -14.16 7.42 -3.55
N VAL A 651 -15.07 7.22 -4.49
CA VAL A 651 -16.20 8.10 -4.78
C VAL A 651 -17.44 7.27 -5.11
N LEU A 652 -18.61 7.78 -4.72
CA LEU A 652 -19.90 7.24 -5.12
C LEU A 652 -20.52 8.15 -6.18
N PHE A 653 -20.43 7.75 -7.46
CA PHE A 653 -20.97 8.54 -8.56
C PHE A 653 -21.42 7.68 -9.75
N ARG A 654 -22.08 8.29 -10.73
CA ARG A 654 -22.53 7.64 -11.96
C ARG A 654 -21.49 7.81 -13.07
N LEU A 655 -20.94 6.70 -13.56
CA LEU A 655 -20.01 6.74 -14.71
C LEU A 655 -20.68 7.35 -15.96
N PRO A 656 -19.93 8.07 -16.81
CA PRO A 656 -20.46 8.59 -18.07
C PRO A 656 -21.11 7.49 -18.93
N GLY A 657 -22.38 7.68 -19.31
CA GLY A 657 -23.16 6.73 -20.11
C GLY A 657 -23.86 5.63 -19.31
N GLU A 658 -23.56 5.47 -18.02
CA GLU A 658 -24.27 4.56 -17.13
C GLU A 658 -25.50 5.22 -16.51
N SER A 659 -26.45 4.42 -16.02
CA SER A 659 -27.70 4.92 -15.40
C SER A 659 -27.69 4.84 -13.87
N THR A 660 -26.96 3.89 -13.31
CA THR A 660 -26.88 3.62 -11.88
C THR A 660 -25.59 4.18 -11.29
N PRO A 661 -25.63 4.79 -10.10
CA PRO A 661 -24.41 5.15 -9.36
C PRO A 661 -23.70 3.90 -8.88
N GLU A 662 -22.37 3.96 -8.82
CA GLU A 662 -21.51 2.88 -8.35
C GLU A 662 -20.43 3.42 -7.41
N PHE A 663 -19.96 2.56 -6.52
CA PHE A 663 -18.77 2.82 -5.72
C PHE A 663 -17.52 2.55 -6.55
N LEU A 664 -16.70 3.58 -6.71
CA LEU A 664 -15.60 3.61 -7.67
C LEU A 664 -14.33 4.07 -6.96
N LEU A 665 -13.20 3.48 -7.33
CA LEU A 665 -11.87 3.99 -6.99
C LEU A 665 -11.30 4.68 -8.22
N ILE A 666 -10.98 5.99 -8.12
CA ILE A 666 -10.59 6.78 -9.30
C ILE A 666 -9.22 7.43 -9.17
N MET A 667 -8.60 7.69 -10.32
CA MET A 667 -7.35 8.42 -10.45
C MET A 667 -7.31 9.26 -11.74
N PRO A 668 -7.14 10.59 -11.66
CA PRO A 668 -6.82 11.42 -12.82
C PRO A 668 -5.36 11.27 -13.28
N TYR A 669 -5.09 11.61 -14.54
CA TYR A 669 -3.76 11.61 -15.16
C TYR A 669 -3.44 12.96 -15.80
N THR A 670 -2.17 13.35 -15.72
CA THR A 670 -1.59 14.42 -16.54
C THR A 670 -0.52 13.85 -17.47
N PRO A 671 -0.16 14.53 -18.56
CA PRO A 671 1.05 14.17 -19.30
C PRO A 671 2.29 14.35 -18.41
N LEU A 672 3.30 13.51 -18.61
CA LEU A 672 4.57 13.62 -17.89
C LEU A 672 5.18 15.02 -18.06
N GLY A 673 5.45 15.70 -16.95
CA GLY A 673 6.01 17.05 -16.93
C GLY A 673 5.01 18.18 -17.23
N LYS A 674 3.71 17.89 -17.31
CA LYS A 674 2.64 18.90 -17.46
C LYS A 674 1.61 18.79 -16.34
N SER A 675 0.81 19.84 -16.19
CA SER A 675 -0.21 19.94 -15.13
C SER A 675 -1.65 19.92 -15.63
N ASN A 676 -1.89 19.89 -16.95
CA ASN A 676 -3.24 19.76 -17.52
C ASN A 676 -3.66 18.28 -17.51
N LEU A 677 -4.95 17.99 -17.35
CA LEU A 677 -5.45 16.62 -17.45
C LEU A 677 -5.37 16.09 -18.88
N VAL A 678 -5.16 14.78 -19.00
CA VAL A 678 -5.22 14.05 -20.28
C VAL A 678 -6.14 12.84 -20.23
N SER A 679 -6.33 12.27 -19.04
CA SER A 679 -7.21 11.12 -18.83
C SER A 679 -7.58 11.01 -17.35
N TRP A 680 -8.54 10.15 -17.05
CA TRP A 680 -8.74 9.58 -15.72
C TRP A 680 -9.17 8.12 -15.86
N MET A 681 -8.93 7.33 -14.82
CA MET A 681 -9.27 5.92 -14.75
C MET A 681 -10.12 5.65 -13.51
N ALA A 682 -11.06 4.73 -13.64
CA ALA A 682 -11.88 4.23 -12.54
C ALA A 682 -11.86 2.70 -12.50
N ALA A 683 -11.84 2.17 -11.28
CA ALA A 683 -12.09 0.77 -10.98
C ALA A 683 -13.47 0.64 -10.32
N ARG A 684 -14.28 -0.31 -10.82
CA ARG A 684 -15.65 -0.54 -10.35
C ARG A 684 -15.65 -1.52 -9.18
N SER A 685 -16.34 -1.20 -8.09
CA SER A 685 -16.39 -2.04 -6.88
C SER A 685 -17.72 -2.76 -6.67
N ASP A 686 -18.75 -2.50 -7.49
CA ASP A 686 -20.09 -2.98 -7.21
C ASP A 686 -20.54 -4.12 -8.15
N GLY A 687 -21.23 -5.10 -7.57
CA GLY A 687 -21.96 -6.13 -8.29
C GLY A 687 -21.12 -6.98 -9.25
N GLN A 688 -21.65 -7.18 -10.47
CA GLN A 688 -21.01 -7.98 -11.51
C GLN A 688 -19.83 -7.26 -12.17
N HIS A 689 -19.72 -5.95 -11.96
CA HIS A 689 -18.67 -5.11 -12.53
C HIS A 689 -17.45 -4.99 -11.63
N TYR A 690 -17.45 -5.68 -10.49
CA TYR A 690 -16.32 -5.71 -9.57
C TYR A 690 -14.99 -6.02 -10.30
N GLY A 691 -14.02 -5.12 -10.17
CA GLY A 691 -12.69 -5.26 -10.77
C GLY A 691 -12.63 -4.94 -12.27
N GLU A 692 -13.70 -4.41 -12.85
CA GLU A 692 -13.66 -3.81 -14.20
C GLU A 692 -13.03 -2.41 -14.14
N TYR A 693 -12.23 -2.09 -15.16
CA TYR A 693 -11.54 -0.81 -15.28
C TYR A 693 -12.02 -0.05 -16.51
N VAL A 694 -12.25 1.24 -16.34
CA VAL A 694 -12.56 2.17 -17.43
C VAL A 694 -11.61 3.36 -17.40
N SER A 695 -11.09 3.74 -18.57
CA SER A 695 -10.25 4.92 -18.74
C SER A 695 -10.91 5.87 -19.72
N TYR A 696 -11.11 7.13 -19.29
CA TYR A 696 -11.69 8.18 -20.13
C TYR A 696 -10.58 9.10 -20.63
N GLN A 697 -10.43 9.19 -21.94
CA GLN A 697 -9.46 10.07 -22.58
C GLN A 697 -10.08 11.43 -22.86
N LEU A 698 -9.31 12.48 -22.59
CA LEU A 698 -9.71 13.86 -22.84
C LEU A 698 -9.27 14.34 -24.24
N PRO A 699 -9.90 15.37 -24.81
CA PRO A 699 -9.55 15.88 -26.13
C PRO A 699 -8.12 16.44 -26.15
N LYS A 700 -7.33 16.07 -27.17
CA LYS A 700 -5.93 16.53 -27.32
C LYS A 700 -5.82 17.97 -27.82
N ASP A 701 -6.91 18.58 -28.27
CA ASP A 701 -7.01 19.94 -28.80
C ASP A 701 -7.55 20.96 -27.79
N LYS A 702 -7.83 20.52 -26.55
CA LYS A 702 -8.33 21.36 -25.45
C LYS A 702 -7.37 21.31 -24.27
N VAL A 703 -7.37 22.39 -23.49
CA VAL A 703 -6.67 22.46 -22.20
C VAL A 703 -7.72 22.27 -21.13
N ILE A 704 -7.58 21.21 -20.34
CA ILE A 704 -8.42 20.90 -19.19
C ILE A 704 -7.52 21.00 -17.96
N PHE A 705 -7.92 21.76 -16.95
CA PHE A 705 -7.05 22.05 -15.82
C PHE A 705 -6.81 20.80 -14.98
N GLY A 706 -5.56 20.54 -14.57
CA GLY A 706 -5.30 19.51 -13.56
C GLY A 706 -5.34 20.01 -12.12
N PRO A 707 -5.29 19.08 -11.15
CA PRO A 707 -5.37 19.39 -9.72
C PRO A 707 -4.42 20.52 -9.30
N GLN A 708 -3.15 20.47 -9.72
CA GLN A 708 -2.17 21.49 -9.36
C GLN A 708 -2.55 22.89 -9.88
N GLN A 709 -3.12 22.99 -11.09
CA GLN A 709 -3.50 24.28 -11.65
C GLN A 709 -4.72 24.85 -10.93
N VAL A 710 -5.69 24.00 -10.60
CA VAL A 710 -6.86 24.41 -9.83
C VAL A 710 -6.45 24.85 -8.42
N ALA A 711 -5.58 24.09 -7.74
CA ALA A 711 -5.01 24.50 -6.45
C ALA A 711 -4.31 25.87 -6.54
N ASN A 712 -3.54 26.12 -7.60
CA ASN A 712 -2.91 27.42 -7.82
C ASN A 712 -3.94 28.54 -8.06
N ARG A 713 -5.03 28.28 -8.78
CA ARG A 713 -6.13 29.24 -9.00
C ARG A 713 -6.86 29.56 -7.70
N ILE A 714 -7.12 28.55 -6.87
CA ILE A 714 -7.71 28.69 -5.54
C ILE A 714 -6.82 29.59 -4.67
N ASN A 715 -5.52 29.30 -4.61
CA ASN A 715 -4.55 30.07 -3.83
C ASN A 715 -4.33 31.50 -4.36
N ALA A 716 -4.55 31.74 -5.66
CA ALA A 716 -4.45 33.06 -6.28
C ALA A 716 -5.75 33.89 -6.18
N ASN A 717 -6.87 33.28 -5.80
CA ASN A 717 -8.14 33.99 -5.62
C ASN A 717 -8.00 34.98 -4.44
N THR A 718 -8.32 36.26 -4.69
CA THR A 718 -8.07 37.33 -3.72
C THR A 718 -8.88 37.19 -2.43
N THR A 719 -10.12 36.70 -2.52
CA THR A 719 -10.97 36.47 -1.34
C THR A 719 -10.45 35.29 -0.52
N ILE A 720 -10.14 34.17 -1.18
CA ILE A 720 -9.62 32.96 -0.52
C ILE A 720 -8.25 33.25 0.11
N SER A 721 -7.35 33.90 -0.62
CA SER A 721 -6.01 34.25 -0.13
C SER A 721 -6.04 35.22 1.06
N ALA A 722 -6.95 36.20 1.05
CA ALA A 722 -7.17 37.09 2.19
C ALA A 722 -7.67 36.31 3.41
N ASP A 723 -8.68 35.46 3.24
CA ASP A 723 -9.21 34.61 4.31
C ASP A 723 -8.15 33.65 4.85
N PHE A 724 -7.38 32.98 3.99
CA PHE A 724 -6.29 32.09 4.42
C PHE A 724 -5.24 32.85 5.22
N THR A 725 -4.90 34.08 4.83
CA THR A 725 -3.97 34.94 5.59
C THR A 725 -4.55 35.34 6.95
N LEU A 726 -5.87 35.54 7.05
CA LEU A 726 -6.56 35.88 8.31
C LEU A 726 -6.73 34.66 9.22
N PHE A 727 -7.06 33.51 8.64
CA PHE A 727 -7.26 32.25 9.34
C PHE A 727 -5.96 31.60 9.78
N ASN A 728 -4.84 31.85 9.07
CA ASN A 728 -3.55 31.28 9.39
C ASN A 728 -2.66 32.25 10.20
N GLN A 729 -3.16 32.76 11.33
CA GLN A 729 -2.47 33.73 12.19
C GLN A 729 -1.99 33.13 13.53
N ALA A 730 -1.60 33.95 14.51
CA ALA A 730 -0.96 33.49 15.74
C ALA A 730 -1.78 32.48 16.57
N GLY A 731 -3.12 32.47 16.43
CA GLY A 731 -4.01 31.59 17.20
C GLY A 731 -4.54 30.36 16.46
N SER A 732 -4.48 30.32 15.13
CA SER A 732 -5.11 29.28 14.30
C SER A 732 -4.29 28.94 13.07
N SER A 733 -4.51 27.75 12.52
CA SER A 733 -3.93 27.28 11.27
C SER A 733 -5.01 26.78 10.33
N VAL A 734 -4.84 27.11 9.05
CA VAL A 734 -5.66 26.57 7.95
C VAL A 734 -5.11 25.21 7.56
N GLN A 735 -6.01 24.24 7.38
CA GLN A 735 -5.69 22.95 6.78
C GLN A 735 -6.58 22.75 5.55
N GLN A 736 -5.97 22.41 4.42
CA GLN A 736 -6.71 22.05 3.22
C GLN A 736 -6.87 20.53 3.19
N GLY A 737 -8.08 20.05 2.92
CA GLY A 737 -8.30 18.63 2.66
C GLY A 737 -7.78 18.22 1.29
N ASN A 738 -7.90 16.93 0.98
CA ASN A 738 -7.53 16.43 -0.34
C ASN A 738 -8.39 17.07 -1.45
N LEU A 739 -7.75 17.59 -2.51
CA LEU A 739 -8.41 18.11 -3.70
C LEU A 739 -8.93 16.95 -4.56
N LEU A 740 -10.24 16.73 -4.55
CA LEU A 740 -10.90 15.68 -5.31
C LEU A 740 -11.29 16.21 -6.69
N VAL A 741 -11.10 15.37 -7.73
CA VAL A 741 -11.50 15.68 -9.11
C VAL A 741 -12.61 14.72 -9.51
N VAL A 742 -13.84 15.21 -9.47
CA VAL A 742 -15.03 14.39 -9.68
C VAL A 742 -15.68 14.72 -11.03
N PRO A 743 -15.76 13.77 -11.97
CA PRO A 743 -16.49 13.97 -13.22
C PRO A 743 -18.00 14.09 -12.96
N ILE A 744 -18.64 15.16 -13.46
CA ILE A 744 -20.09 15.36 -13.38
C ILE A 744 -20.60 15.85 -14.74
N GLY A 745 -21.56 15.13 -15.34
CA GLY A 745 -22.03 15.44 -16.69
C GLY A 745 -20.88 15.37 -17.70
N ASN A 746 -20.57 16.49 -18.35
CA ASN A 746 -19.41 16.65 -19.26
C ASN A 746 -18.36 17.64 -18.70
N SER A 747 -18.35 17.87 -17.38
CA SER A 747 -17.46 18.79 -16.67
C SER A 747 -16.68 18.06 -15.57
N PHE A 748 -15.59 18.66 -15.11
CA PHE A 748 -14.96 18.29 -13.85
C PHE A 748 -15.40 19.25 -12.74
N LEU A 749 -15.81 18.68 -11.60
CA LEU A 749 -15.96 19.40 -10.35
C LEU A 749 -14.73 19.14 -9.50
N TYR A 750 -13.99 20.20 -9.20
CA TYR A 750 -12.88 20.17 -8.26
C TYR A 750 -13.43 20.56 -6.89
N PHE A 751 -13.22 19.69 -5.91
CA PHE A 751 -13.78 19.82 -4.57
C PHE A 751 -12.66 19.83 -3.53
N GLU A 752 -12.64 20.84 -2.65
CA GLU A 752 -11.66 20.97 -1.59
C GLU A 752 -12.30 21.51 -0.30
N PRO A 753 -12.31 20.74 0.81
CA PRO A 753 -12.79 21.22 2.11
C PRO A 753 -11.67 21.95 2.86
N ILE A 754 -12.04 22.98 3.63
CA ILE A 754 -11.12 23.79 4.43
C ILE A 754 -11.47 23.70 5.91
N TYR A 755 -10.49 23.27 6.69
CA TYR A 755 -10.60 23.17 8.14
C TYR A 755 -9.79 24.27 8.83
N LEU A 756 -10.33 24.78 9.93
CA LEU A 756 -9.58 25.61 10.87
C LEU A 756 -9.31 24.84 12.15
N ARG A 757 -8.08 24.96 12.62
CA ARG A 757 -7.64 24.38 13.88
C ARG A 757 -6.95 25.45 14.72
N ALA A 758 -7.16 25.47 16.03
CA ALA A 758 -6.39 26.34 16.91
C ALA A 758 -4.95 25.81 17.04
N LYS A 759 -3.96 26.67 17.28
CA LYS A 759 -2.55 26.21 17.46
C LYS A 759 -2.30 25.49 18.81
N GLN A 760 -3.35 25.16 19.54
CA GLN A 760 -3.30 24.38 20.76
C GLN A 760 -3.42 22.88 20.43
N GLU A 761 -2.69 22.07 21.19
CA GLU A 761 -2.55 20.63 20.95
C GLU A 761 -3.89 19.88 20.99
N SER A 762 -4.82 20.30 21.86
CA SER A 762 -6.14 19.68 22.07
C SER A 762 -7.29 20.32 21.27
N SER A 763 -7.00 20.99 20.16
CA SER A 763 -8.05 21.61 19.33
C SER A 763 -8.53 20.67 18.23
N LEU A 764 -9.83 20.78 17.92
CA LEU A 764 -10.47 20.05 16.83
C LEU A 764 -10.32 20.79 15.50
N PRO A 765 -10.07 20.08 14.38
CA PRO A 765 -10.26 20.65 13.06
C PRO A 765 -11.76 20.84 12.80
N GLU A 766 -12.17 22.09 12.59
CA GLU A 766 -13.55 22.45 12.29
C GLU A 766 -13.68 22.80 10.80
N LEU A 767 -14.64 22.17 10.10
CA LEU A 767 -14.97 22.53 8.72
C LEU A 767 -15.52 23.96 8.68
N LYS A 768 -14.83 24.87 7.99
CA LYS A 768 -15.23 26.30 7.92
C LYS A 768 -15.63 26.76 6.53
N ARG A 769 -15.05 26.17 5.50
CA ARG A 769 -15.33 26.53 4.11
C ARG A 769 -15.29 25.32 3.20
N VAL A 770 -16.06 25.42 2.13
CA VAL A 770 -16.03 24.50 1.00
C VAL A 770 -15.65 25.29 -0.23
N ILE A 771 -14.65 24.81 -0.96
CA ILE A 771 -14.22 25.36 -2.24
C ILE A 771 -14.67 24.40 -3.33
N LEU A 772 -15.35 24.94 -4.33
CA LEU A 772 -15.62 24.25 -5.57
C LEU A 772 -14.99 25.02 -6.70
N ALA A 773 -14.49 24.31 -7.71
CA ALA A 773 -14.05 24.94 -8.94
C ALA A 773 -14.45 24.10 -10.16
N ASP A 774 -14.55 24.77 -11.29
CA ASP A 774 -14.63 24.16 -12.61
C ASP A 774 -13.62 24.84 -13.56
N GLU A 775 -13.75 24.59 -14.86
CA GLU A 775 -12.90 25.18 -15.90
C GLU A 775 -13.02 26.73 -15.97
N SER A 776 -14.05 27.34 -15.36
CA SER A 776 -14.37 28.76 -15.50
C SER A 776 -14.28 29.56 -14.20
N GLN A 777 -14.82 29.04 -13.09
CA GLN A 777 -15.05 29.76 -11.85
C GLN A 777 -14.57 28.98 -10.62
N VAL A 778 -14.40 29.71 -9.53
CA VAL A 778 -14.09 29.18 -8.19
C VAL A 778 -15.16 29.73 -7.26
N ALA A 779 -15.94 28.84 -6.65
CA ALA A 779 -16.90 29.14 -5.61
C ALA A 779 -16.29 28.88 -4.22
N TYR A 780 -16.68 29.71 -3.26
CA TYR A 780 -16.13 29.70 -1.91
C TYR A 780 -17.21 30.09 -0.91
N ALA A 781 -17.69 29.12 -0.14
CA ALA A 781 -18.83 29.28 0.76
C ALA A 781 -18.66 28.48 2.05
N THR A 782 -19.59 28.65 3.00
CA THR A 782 -19.57 27.94 4.29
C THR A 782 -20.23 26.56 4.22
N THR A 783 -21.03 26.29 3.18
CA THR A 783 -21.72 25.02 2.98
C THR A 783 -21.57 24.57 1.53
N LEU A 784 -21.63 23.24 1.32
CA LEU A 784 -21.57 22.66 -0.02
C LEU A 784 -22.68 23.20 -0.92
N ASP A 785 -23.92 23.24 -0.44
CA ASP A 785 -25.07 23.74 -1.20
C ASP A 785 -24.89 25.20 -1.67
N GLN A 786 -24.37 26.08 -0.81
CA GLN A 786 -24.07 27.46 -1.20
C GLN A 786 -22.95 27.53 -2.22
N ALA A 787 -21.90 26.71 -2.07
CA ALA A 787 -20.80 26.67 -3.03
C ALA A 787 -21.30 26.21 -4.40
N ILE A 788 -22.18 25.21 -4.44
CA ILE A 788 -22.81 24.72 -5.67
C ILE A 788 -23.65 25.82 -6.32
N GLN A 789 -24.51 26.48 -5.55
CA GLN A 789 -25.35 27.57 -6.06
C GLN A 789 -24.51 28.73 -6.62
N GLN A 790 -23.39 29.06 -5.97
CA GLN A 790 -22.45 30.06 -6.47
C GLN A 790 -21.80 29.61 -7.78
N LEU A 791 -21.35 28.34 -7.86
CA LEU A 791 -20.67 27.79 -9.03
C LEU A 791 -21.57 27.75 -10.27
N VAL A 792 -22.82 27.28 -10.12
CA VAL A 792 -23.77 27.15 -11.25
C VAL A 792 -24.57 28.43 -11.54
N GLY A 793 -24.25 29.54 -10.87
CA GLY A 793 -24.87 30.85 -11.11
C GLY A 793 -26.33 30.99 -10.66
N THR A 794 -26.83 30.09 -9.80
CA THR A 794 -28.17 30.17 -9.20
C THR A 794 -28.18 30.81 -7.82
N ALA A 795 -27.01 31.23 -7.31
CA ALA A 795 -26.91 31.92 -6.04
C ALA A 795 -27.65 33.27 -6.09
N PRO A 796 -28.50 33.58 -5.09
CA PRO A 796 -28.84 34.96 -4.79
C PRO A 796 -27.52 35.76 -4.61
N PRO A 797 -27.47 37.05 -5.01
CA PRO A 797 -26.28 37.87 -4.78
C PRO A 797 -25.86 37.72 -3.31
N PRO A 798 -24.54 37.63 -3.03
CA PRO A 798 -24.07 37.34 -1.69
C PRO A 798 -24.74 38.30 -0.72
N THR A 799 -25.50 37.76 0.23
CA THR A 799 -25.78 38.46 1.48
C THR A 799 -24.46 38.49 2.23
N GLY A 800 -23.52 39.30 1.74
CA GLY A 800 -22.47 39.79 2.57
C GLY A 800 -23.15 40.39 3.79
N ASN A 801 -22.54 40.21 4.95
CA ASN A 801 -22.79 41.07 6.09
C ASN A 801 -22.36 42.52 5.77
N GLN A 802 -22.85 43.10 4.67
CA GLN A 802 -23.09 44.53 4.66
C GLN A 802 -24.28 44.72 5.61
N PRO A 803 -24.12 45.54 6.66
CA PRO A 803 -25.29 46.15 7.28
C PRO A 803 -26.14 46.72 6.14
N PRO A 804 -27.48 46.64 6.20
CA PRO A 804 -28.34 47.12 5.11
C PRO A 804 -27.83 48.50 4.69
N PRO A 805 -27.68 48.79 3.38
CA PRO A 805 -27.29 50.13 2.98
C PRO A 805 -28.29 51.07 3.64
N THR A 806 -27.81 51.85 4.60
CA THR A 806 -28.57 52.98 5.12
C THR A 806 -28.69 53.91 3.94
N THR A 807 -29.79 53.79 3.19
CA THR A 807 -30.14 54.73 2.14
C THR A 807 -30.46 56.04 2.83
N TYR A 808 -29.44 56.88 2.96
CA TYR A 808 -29.60 58.26 3.40
C TYR A 808 -30.48 58.99 2.39
N THR A 809 -31.51 59.67 2.88
CA THR A 809 -32.30 60.60 2.06
C THR A 809 -31.38 61.70 1.50
N ALA A 810 -31.73 62.31 0.37
CA ALA A 810 -30.95 63.41 -0.20
C ALA A 810 -30.70 64.56 0.80
N ALA A 811 -31.65 64.78 1.73
CA ALA A 811 -31.49 65.73 2.82
C ALA A 811 -30.42 65.30 3.84
N GLN A 812 -30.35 64.01 4.20
CA GLN A 812 -29.33 63.47 5.10
C GLN A 812 -27.94 63.50 4.44
N VAL A 813 -27.83 63.23 3.14
CA VAL A 813 -26.55 63.34 2.41
C VAL A 813 -26.04 64.77 2.41
N ALA A 814 -26.91 65.74 2.14
CA ALA A 814 -26.55 67.17 2.20
C ALA A 814 -26.12 67.59 3.61
N GLN A 815 -26.79 67.07 4.65
CA GLN A 815 -26.44 67.36 6.04
C GLN A 815 -25.09 66.73 6.45
N ILE A 816 -24.81 65.49 6.03
CA ILE A 816 -23.53 64.81 6.25
C ILE A 816 -22.40 65.58 5.58
N GLN A 817 -22.58 65.97 4.31
CA GLN A 817 -21.57 66.75 3.59
C GLN A 817 -21.30 68.10 4.27
N SER A 818 -22.35 68.79 4.72
CA SER A 818 -22.21 70.05 5.46
C SER A 818 -21.42 69.89 6.76
N LEU A 819 -21.64 68.80 7.51
CA LEU A 819 -20.90 68.54 8.75
C LEU A 819 -19.44 68.18 8.46
N ILE A 820 -19.16 67.46 7.37
CA ILE A 820 -17.78 67.17 6.94
C ILE A 820 -17.05 68.47 6.58
N ASP A 821 -17.69 69.37 5.86
CA ASP A 821 -17.10 70.66 5.47
C ASP A 821 -16.82 71.53 6.70
N GLN A 822 -17.77 71.59 7.65
CA GLN A 822 -17.60 72.30 8.93
C GLN A 822 -16.46 71.68 9.77
N ALA A 823 -16.39 70.35 9.89
CA ALA A 823 -15.31 69.68 10.61
C ALA A 823 -13.95 70.01 10.02
N ASN A 824 -13.82 69.98 8.68
CA ASN A 824 -12.59 70.34 7.99
C ASN A 824 -12.21 71.81 8.17
N GLN A 825 -13.19 72.73 8.21
CA GLN A 825 -12.95 74.14 8.47
C GLN A 825 -12.40 74.36 9.88
N HIS A 826 -13.04 73.79 10.90
CA HIS A 826 -12.60 73.89 12.30
C HIS A 826 -11.26 73.18 12.54
N TYR A 827 -11.02 72.03 11.89
CA TYR A 827 -9.73 71.34 11.95
C TYR A 827 -8.59 72.20 11.37
N LYS A 828 -8.81 72.84 10.21
CA LYS A 828 -7.82 73.76 9.63
C LYS A 828 -7.60 74.99 10.52
N ALA A 829 -8.65 75.55 11.10
CA ALA A 829 -8.56 76.69 12.03
C ALA A 829 -7.77 76.31 13.30
N ALA A 830 -7.99 75.11 13.83
CA ALA A 830 -7.21 74.58 14.95
C ALA A 830 -5.72 74.54 14.61
N TYR A 831 -5.33 73.91 13.49
CA TYR A 831 -3.92 73.80 13.12
C TYR A 831 -3.27 75.15 12.75
N ALA A 832 -4.04 76.11 12.23
CA ALA A 832 -3.57 77.48 12.03
C ALA A 832 -3.36 78.24 13.37
N ALA A 833 -4.16 77.94 14.40
CA ALA A 833 -3.95 78.45 15.75
C ALA A 833 -2.73 77.81 16.42
N LEU A 834 -2.56 76.49 16.25
CA LEU A 834 -1.39 75.74 16.73
C LEU A 834 -0.08 76.28 16.12
N ALA A 835 -0.06 76.55 14.82
CA ALA A 835 1.10 77.12 14.13
C ALA A 835 1.51 78.52 14.64
N ARG A 836 0.58 79.26 15.28
CA ARG A 836 0.81 80.57 15.88
C ARG A 836 1.00 80.52 17.40
N GLY A 837 1.05 79.33 18.00
CA GLY A 837 1.22 79.12 19.44
C GLY A 837 -0.01 79.44 20.29
N ASP A 838 -1.20 79.58 19.69
CA ASP A 838 -2.46 79.85 20.39
C ASP A 838 -3.15 78.52 20.77
N PHE A 839 -2.70 77.96 21.89
CA PHE A 839 -3.18 76.67 22.39
C PHE A 839 -4.65 76.72 22.88
N THR A 840 -5.13 77.88 23.31
CA THR A 840 -6.52 78.07 23.79
C THR A 840 -7.50 77.97 22.62
N THR A 841 -7.19 78.66 21.52
CA THR A 841 -8.00 78.58 20.29
C THR A 841 -7.89 77.19 19.67
N PHE A 842 -6.69 76.57 19.64
CA PHE A 842 -6.54 75.19 19.18
C PHE A 842 -7.45 74.21 19.95
N ALA A 843 -7.45 74.27 21.29
CA ALA A 843 -8.27 73.38 22.11
C ALA A 843 -9.77 73.59 21.85
N THR A 844 -10.20 74.84 21.71
CA THR A 844 -11.61 75.20 21.45
C THR A 844 -12.09 74.71 20.07
N GLU A 845 -11.25 74.90 19.05
CA GLU A 845 -11.54 74.44 17.68
C GLU A 845 -11.58 72.91 17.61
N MET A 846 -10.62 72.21 18.23
CA MET A 846 -10.62 70.74 18.30
C MET A 846 -11.79 70.17 19.08
N GLN A 847 -12.25 70.85 20.13
CA GLN A 847 -13.47 70.45 20.85
C GLN A 847 -14.72 70.60 19.98
N THR A 848 -14.73 71.59 19.08
CA THR A 848 -15.80 71.78 18.09
C THR A 848 -15.78 70.70 17.03
N VAL A 849 -14.60 70.32 16.52
CA VAL A 849 -14.44 69.15 15.62
C VAL A 849 -14.98 67.89 16.29
N GLY A 850 -14.64 67.65 17.57
CA GLY A 850 -15.14 66.49 18.33
C GLY A 850 -16.67 66.45 18.42
N ARG A 851 -17.34 67.60 18.65
CA ARG A 851 -18.81 67.69 18.65
C ARG A 851 -19.41 67.41 17.26
N ILE A 852 -18.81 67.92 16.20
CA ILE A 852 -19.29 67.69 14.83
C ILE A 852 -19.16 66.21 14.44
N LEU A 853 -18.05 65.56 14.84
CA LEU A 853 -17.88 64.13 14.63
C LEU A 853 -18.92 63.30 15.40
N GLN A 854 -19.28 63.70 16.63
CA GLN A 854 -20.38 63.05 17.36
C GLN A 854 -21.73 63.23 16.65
N GLN A 855 -22.00 64.40 16.04
CA GLN A 855 -23.21 64.62 15.24
C GLN A 855 -23.22 63.77 13.96
N LEU A 856 -22.08 63.66 13.28
CA LEU A 856 -21.90 62.75 12.13
C LEU A 856 -22.13 61.30 12.54
N GLN A 857 -21.62 60.90 13.70
CA GLN A 857 -21.75 59.55 14.23
C GLN A 857 -23.21 59.22 14.63
N ALA A 858 -23.93 60.19 15.19
CA ALA A 858 -25.37 60.08 15.46
C ALA A 858 -26.22 60.00 14.17
N LEU A 859 -25.81 60.70 13.10
CA LEU A 859 -26.48 60.66 11.79
C LEU A 859 -26.19 59.40 10.99
N THR A 860 -25.04 58.76 11.20
CA THR A 860 -24.58 57.57 10.44
C THR A 860 -24.77 56.25 11.20
N GLY A 861 -25.41 56.28 12.38
CA GLY A 861 -25.87 55.07 13.09
C GLY A 861 -24.80 54.24 13.80
N THR A 862 -23.57 54.74 13.95
CA THR A 862 -22.47 54.00 14.62
C THR A 862 -22.35 54.42 16.10
N ALA A 863 -23.32 54.04 16.93
CA ALA A 863 -23.23 54.28 18.37
C ALA A 863 -22.14 53.39 19.00
N SER A 864 -21.03 53.99 19.45
CA SER A 864 -20.11 53.36 20.41
C SER A 864 -20.59 53.63 21.83
N THR A 865 -20.77 52.57 22.62
CA THR A 865 -21.03 52.63 24.07
C THR A 865 -19.95 53.47 24.78
N PRO A 866 -20.29 54.42 25.68
CA PRO A 866 -19.30 55.14 26.45
C PRO A 866 -18.53 54.19 27.39
N PRO A 867 -17.24 54.43 27.69
CA PRO A 867 -16.52 53.67 28.70
C PRO A 867 -17.19 53.85 30.07
N ALA A 868 -17.33 52.77 30.82
CA ALA A 868 -17.79 52.79 32.20
C ALA A 868 -16.93 53.77 33.03
N GLY A 869 -17.60 54.62 33.80
CA GLY A 869 -16.97 55.64 34.63
C GLY A 869 -15.93 55.06 35.58
N ALA A 870 -14.77 55.73 35.65
CA ALA A 870 -13.76 55.47 36.65
C ALA A 870 -14.34 55.73 38.06
N SER A 871 -14.27 54.71 38.92
CA SER A 871 -14.45 54.88 40.37
C SER A 871 -13.46 55.91 40.92
N PRO A 872 -13.87 56.79 41.86
CA PRO A 872 -12.95 57.71 42.50
C PRO A 872 -12.01 56.97 43.46
N SER A 873 -10.70 57.11 43.25
CA SER A 873 -9.67 56.71 44.21
C SER A 873 -9.85 57.42 45.56
N PRO A 874 -9.61 56.75 46.71
CA PRO A 874 -9.66 57.38 48.03
C PRO A 874 -8.50 58.35 48.24
N LYS A 875 -8.77 59.45 48.96
CA LYS A 875 -7.79 60.43 49.44
C LYS A 875 -6.74 59.76 50.35
N ALA A 876 -5.48 60.12 50.13
CA ALA A 876 -4.39 59.88 51.07
C ALA A 876 -4.57 60.72 52.35
N SER A 877 -4.46 60.09 53.52
CA SER A 877 -4.17 60.76 54.78
C SER A 877 -2.66 60.78 55.01
N PRO A 878 -2.09 61.85 55.59
CA PRO A 878 -0.66 61.99 55.78
C PRO A 878 -0.17 61.22 57.01
N SER A 879 0.99 60.57 56.87
CA SER A 879 1.77 59.97 57.96
C SER A 879 2.35 61.02 58.93
N PRO A 880 2.74 60.56 60.12
CA PRO A 880 4.09 60.77 60.63
C PRO A 880 5.00 59.60 60.28
#